data_AF-A0A7C1GPJ0-F1
#
_entry.id   AF-A0A7C1GPJ0-F1
#
_cell.length_a   1.000
_cell.length_b   1.000
_cell.length_c   1.000
_cell.angle_alpha   90.00
_cell.angle_beta   90.00
_cell.angle_gamma   90.00
#
_symmetry.space_group_name_H-M   'P 1'
#
loop_
_entity.id
_entity.type
_entity.pdbx_description
1 polymer ?
#
loop_
_entity_poly.entity_id
_entity_poly.type
_entity_poly.pdbx_seq_one_letter_code
_entity_poly.pdbx_strand_id
1 'polypeptide(L)'
;MPKEIVLYLCRDEQSKKMLQDFQSVLNLFPKPERPKLKVKLVKINHPKEFPSFLQQLEELYGGVYTLEFKKLNIEKLPAIVVDGEKISEGKYLGKEEIRDLLLLPVEIESSINKRLMLASVVGDAESVEMLLKNGANPNYRDKDGWTPLHYAAYRGRVDVAELLIKHGAEINAKDNDGATPLHLAAQKGHVDVAELLIKYSAEVNARSNNGRTPLHAAALGDHVKVAELLIKHGAEVNARDDNGTTPLHYAASWGHVDVAELLIKHGAEINAGDKNGYTPLHLATYHGQVKVAELLIKHGAEINAKDNDGEAPLHRAALNGHAGVAELLIKYGADVNAKTNDGYTPLHLAAQEGHADVVKLLLESGADPTVRDNDGKSPLDVARERGDFRARATVIVLEKFIASRLAVLGVEAPELYAGEWGKVIVRVRGLGEARISIEGDVEFEASESLELRGEKSVELLVKPSASGQVPVKISLETLGIKATRSFTLQVKSRVDLAVKFLVGRRVELDQLEGDFREKLRPLRRPFRLGRLKCRSLLGQGGFATVLVCMDEFGVSYAVKMPTQVYTELTSVRGGAPTQVNVDLKSFMREVEALRSVSGHPCIVGFHAFLDSPPALVFELCKYSLRDVLRHGGLGPVRAAEVLVQIADALAFLHSKGYVHGDVKPENILFSFEGVPKLSDFNTAKALATISKTKPGYTPGYAAPEQLWKEEKVTEKADSWALGLVLYEAVTGKPLLPLDDLGYREAVARLEREKLAFESTGVREIDELVESCLKVNPVDRPSVKQIRDALAKFLVTRI
;
A
#
# COMPACT_ATOMS: atom_id res chain seq x y z
N MET A 1 -39.78 -48.92 81.18
CA MET A 1 -39.24 -49.46 79.91
C MET A 1 -38.97 -48.31 78.96
N PRO A 2 -37.88 -48.35 78.16
CA PRO A 2 -37.66 -47.32 77.15
C PRO A 2 -38.88 -47.29 76.22
N LYS A 3 -39.49 -46.13 76.00
CA LYS A 3 -40.65 -46.00 75.09
C LYS A 3 -40.26 -46.20 73.63
N GLU A 4 -38.97 -46.07 73.35
CA GLU A 4 -38.37 -46.14 72.03
C GLU A 4 -36.98 -46.78 72.14
N ILE A 5 -36.66 -47.70 71.23
CA ILE A 5 -35.32 -48.29 71.09
C ILE A 5 -34.73 -47.81 69.77
N VAL A 6 -33.52 -47.25 69.82
CA VAL A 6 -32.82 -46.78 68.62
C VAL A 6 -31.64 -47.69 68.28
N LEU A 7 -31.70 -48.40 67.16
CA LEU A 7 -30.62 -49.26 66.68
C LEU A 7 -29.78 -48.52 65.62
N TYR A 8 -28.46 -48.47 65.82
CA TYR A 8 -27.50 -47.95 64.86
C TYR A 8 -26.69 -49.11 64.30
N LEU A 9 -26.86 -49.43 63.03
CA LEU A 9 -26.23 -50.61 62.41
C LEU A 9 -25.10 -50.19 61.44
N CYS A 10 -23.93 -50.84 61.57
CA CYS A 10 -22.75 -50.64 60.73
C CYS A 10 -22.05 -51.97 60.38
N ARG A 11 -22.04 -52.27 59.07
CA ARG A 11 -21.20 -53.15 58.21
C ARG A 11 -20.19 -54.21 58.76
N ASP A 12 -20.44 -54.95 59.85
CA ASP A 12 -19.60 -56.13 60.23
C ASP A 12 -20.39 -57.29 60.86
N GLU A 13 -19.74 -58.44 61.09
CA GLU A 13 -20.33 -59.61 61.78
C GLU A 13 -20.94 -59.24 63.15
N GLN A 14 -20.48 -58.15 63.77
CA GLN A 14 -21.05 -57.63 65.01
C GLN A 14 -22.50 -57.16 64.83
N SER A 15 -22.91 -56.70 63.65
CA SER A 15 -24.30 -56.32 63.38
C SER A 15 -25.25 -57.52 63.33
N LYS A 16 -24.83 -58.65 62.75
CA LYS A 16 -25.61 -59.91 62.75
C LYS A 16 -25.72 -60.49 64.16
N LYS A 17 -24.63 -60.46 64.93
CA LYS A 17 -24.62 -60.87 66.34
C LYS A 17 -25.49 -59.95 67.21
N MET A 18 -25.42 -58.63 67.01
CA MET A 18 -26.25 -57.66 67.72
C MET A 18 -27.75 -57.86 67.45
N LEU A 19 -28.13 -58.29 66.23
CA LEU A 19 -29.51 -58.66 65.90
C LEU A 19 -29.95 -59.96 66.59
N GLN A 20 -29.10 -60.99 66.63
CA GLN A 20 -29.39 -62.23 67.36
C GLN A 20 -29.51 -62.00 68.87
N ASP A 21 -28.61 -61.17 69.43
CA ASP A 21 -28.65 -60.77 70.84
C ASP A 21 -29.90 -59.92 71.12
N PHE A 22 -30.25 -58.99 70.23
CA PHE A 22 -31.47 -58.18 70.34
C PHE A 22 -32.75 -59.01 70.24
N GLN A 23 -32.78 -60.00 69.34
CA GLN A 23 -33.89 -60.94 69.19
C GLN A 23 -34.05 -61.81 70.45
N SER A 24 -32.94 -62.21 71.08
CA SER A 24 -32.93 -62.92 72.36
C SER A 24 -33.49 -62.06 73.50
N VAL A 25 -33.15 -60.77 73.54
CA VAL A 25 -33.70 -59.79 74.49
C VAL A 25 -35.19 -59.52 74.24
N LEU A 26 -35.63 -59.45 72.99
CA LEU A 26 -37.04 -59.19 72.63
C LEU A 26 -37.98 -60.35 72.91
N ASN A 27 -37.47 -61.59 72.87
CA ASN A 27 -38.24 -62.78 73.23
C ASN A 27 -38.58 -62.84 74.73
N LEU A 28 -37.96 -61.99 75.56
CA LEU A 28 -38.33 -61.81 76.97
C LEU A 28 -39.60 -60.95 77.16
N PHE A 29 -40.15 -60.35 76.10
CA PHE A 29 -41.34 -59.49 76.16
C PHE A 29 -42.49 -60.03 75.29
N PRO A 30 -43.73 -60.12 75.84
CA PRO A 30 -44.90 -60.46 75.05
C PRO A 30 -45.19 -59.37 74.00
N LYS A 31 -45.61 -59.78 72.79
CA LYS A 31 -45.80 -58.89 71.63
C LYS A 31 -46.53 -57.55 71.89
N PRO A 32 -47.61 -57.47 72.71
CA PRO A 32 -48.33 -56.21 72.93
C PRO A 32 -47.60 -55.20 73.82
N GLU A 33 -46.54 -55.60 74.53
CA GLU A 33 -45.79 -54.74 75.46
C GLU A 33 -44.40 -54.34 74.93
N ARG A 34 -44.10 -54.66 73.67
CA ARG A 34 -42.81 -54.32 73.04
C ARG A 34 -42.72 -52.80 72.80
N PRO A 35 -41.60 -52.15 73.15
CA PRO A 35 -41.41 -50.72 72.91
C PRO A 35 -41.26 -50.41 71.42
N LYS A 36 -41.62 -49.18 71.00
CA LYS A 36 -41.50 -48.75 69.60
C LYS A 36 -40.04 -48.84 69.15
N LEU A 37 -39.79 -49.49 68.02
CA LEU A 37 -38.44 -49.65 67.49
C LEU A 37 -38.19 -48.60 66.41
N LYS A 38 -37.13 -47.80 66.57
CA LYS A 38 -36.65 -46.88 65.55
C LYS A 38 -35.26 -47.33 65.07
N VAL A 39 -35.18 -47.84 63.85
CA VAL A 39 -33.91 -48.35 63.31
C VAL A 39 -33.27 -47.26 62.46
N LYS A 40 -32.10 -46.78 62.87
CA LYS A 40 -31.34 -45.76 62.14
C LYS A 40 -30.20 -46.40 61.35
N LEU A 41 -30.33 -46.41 60.03
CA LEU A 41 -29.35 -47.00 59.13
C LEU A 41 -28.34 -45.94 58.68
N VAL A 42 -27.07 -46.14 59.04
CA VAL A 42 -26.01 -45.13 58.87
C VAL A 42 -25.18 -45.36 57.60
N LYS A 43 -25.04 -46.59 57.10
CA LYS A 43 -24.33 -46.88 55.84
C LYS A 43 -24.72 -48.25 55.23
N ILE A 44 -25.40 -48.25 54.07
CA ILE A 44 -25.78 -49.48 53.34
C ILE A 44 -24.77 -49.77 52.25
N ASN A 45 -24.29 -51.01 52.21
CA ASN A 45 -23.04 -51.31 51.54
C ASN A 45 -22.99 -52.75 50.97
N HIS A 46 -23.99 -53.59 51.29
CA HIS A 46 -24.28 -54.89 50.65
C HIS A 46 -25.81 -55.04 50.52
N PRO A 47 -26.41 -54.53 49.43
CA PRO A 47 -27.86 -54.41 49.30
C PRO A 47 -28.59 -55.75 49.08
N LYS A 48 -27.91 -56.81 48.66
CA LYS A 48 -28.50 -58.14 48.40
C LYS A 48 -29.02 -58.88 49.64
N GLU A 49 -28.56 -58.53 50.84
CA GLU A 49 -29.01 -59.14 52.11
C GLU A 49 -30.05 -58.27 52.83
N PHE A 50 -30.37 -57.09 52.29
CA PHE A 50 -31.30 -56.13 52.90
C PHE A 50 -32.77 -56.61 52.91
N PRO A 51 -33.27 -57.32 51.88
CA PRO A 51 -34.63 -57.86 51.89
C PRO A 51 -34.88 -58.91 52.98
N SER A 52 -33.92 -59.83 53.24
CA SER A 52 -34.09 -60.83 54.30
C SER A 52 -34.04 -60.20 55.71
N PHE A 53 -33.30 -59.11 55.86
CA PHE A 53 -33.26 -58.30 57.07
C PHE A 53 -34.60 -57.60 57.36
N LEU A 54 -35.24 -57.01 56.34
CA LEU A 54 -36.57 -56.42 56.48
C LEU A 54 -37.63 -57.48 56.78
N GLN A 55 -37.52 -58.67 56.18
CA GLN A 55 -38.40 -59.80 56.47
C GLN A 55 -38.29 -60.26 57.93
N GLN A 56 -37.08 -60.33 58.50
CA GLN A 56 -36.89 -60.67 59.92
C GLN A 56 -37.44 -59.59 60.86
N LEU A 57 -37.28 -58.31 60.55
CA LEU A 57 -37.89 -57.22 61.32
C LEU A 57 -39.42 -57.26 61.26
N GLU A 58 -39.98 -57.59 60.10
CA GLU A 58 -41.42 -57.76 59.90
C GLU A 58 -41.96 -58.96 60.70
N GLU A 59 -41.27 -60.10 60.73
CA GLU A 59 -41.63 -61.25 61.58
C GLU A 59 -41.57 -60.92 63.08
N LEU A 60 -40.64 -60.04 63.48
CA LEU A 60 -40.41 -59.66 64.87
C LEU A 60 -41.35 -58.56 65.39
N TYR A 61 -41.75 -57.60 64.55
CA TYR A 61 -42.51 -56.42 64.95
C TYR A 61 -43.84 -56.22 64.20
N GLY A 62 -44.15 -57.03 63.19
CA GLY A 62 -45.40 -56.95 62.42
C GLY A 62 -45.68 -55.55 61.88
N GLY A 63 -44.65 -54.87 61.35
CA GLY A 63 -44.76 -53.52 60.79
C GLY A 63 -44.71 -52.36 61.79
N VAL A 64 -44.59 -52.58 63.11
CA VAL A 64 -44.58 -51.49 64.11
C VAL A 64 -43.16 -50.98 64.44
N TYR A 65 -42.46 -50.50 63.41
CA TYR A 65 -41.13 -49.88 63.56
C TYR A 65 -40.92 -48.75 62.56
N THR A 66 -40.02 -47.82 62.86
CA THR A 66 -39.71 -46.67 62.00
C THR A 66 -38.26 -46.77 61.51
N LEU A 67 -38.05 -46.75 60.19
CA LEU A 67 -36.73 -46.75 59.57
C LEU A 67 -36.30 -45.32 59.25
N GLU A 68 -35.12 -44.92 59.69
CA GLU A 68 -34.55 -43.59 59.42
C GLU A 68 -33.18 -43.74 58.75
N PHE A 69 -33.03 -43.27 57.51
CA PHE A 69 -31.76 -43.35 56.77
C PHE A 69 -30.92 -42.09 56.99
N LYS A 70 -29.69 -42.24 57.50
CA LYS A 70 -28.77 -41.10 57.70
C LYS A 70 -27.81 -41.01 56.50
N LYS A 71 -28.11 -40.10 55.56
CA LYS A 71 -27.30 -39.74 54.36
C LYS A 71 -26.82 -40.96 53.53
N LEU A 72 -27.68 -41.45 52.63
CA LEU A 72 -27.21 -42.14 51.42
C LEU A 72 -26.77 -41.06 50.41
N ASN A 73 -25.46 -40.92 50.23
CA ASN A 73 -24.90 -40.25 49.05
C ASN A 73 -25.31 -41.10 47.83
N ILE A 74 -25.96 -40.48 46.81
CA ILE A 74 -26.44 -41.08 45.54
C ILE A 74 -26.34 -40.02 44.44
N GLU A 75 -25.28 -40.04 43.63
CA GLU A 75 -25.22 -39.40 42.31
C GLU A 75 -24.29 -40.23 41.42
N LYS A 76 -24.78 -40.53 40.22
CA LYS A 76 -24.16 -40.20 38.92
C LYS A 76 -25.09 -40.71 37.80
N LEU A 77 -26.13 -39.92 37.51
CA LEU A 77 -26.94 -39.95 36.30
C LEU A 77 -27.20 -38.48 35.87
N PRO A 78 -27.31 -38.17 34.57
CA PRO A 78 -27.63 -36.81 34.14
C PRO A 78 -29.00 -36.39 34.69
N ALA A 79 -29.05 -35.15 35.22
CA ALA A 79 -30.08 -34.57 36.08
C ALA A 79 -31.53 -34.86 35.68
N ILE A 80 -32.33 -35.31 36.64
CA ILE A 80 -33.79 -35.18 36.64
C ILE A 80 -34.11 -34.35 37.88
N VAL A 81 -34.63 -33.13 37.67
CA VAL A 81 -35.17 -32.32 38.77
C VAL A 81 -36.57 -32.85 39.02
N VAL A 82 -36.88 -33.34 40.21
CA VAL A 82 -38.27 -33.46 40.69
C VAL A 82 -38.38 -32.55 41.91
N ASP A 83 -39.29 -31.58 41.85
CA ASP A 83 -39.64 -30.66 42.95
C ASP A 83 -38.49 -29.88 43.66
N GLY A 84 -37.50 -29.37 42.91
CA GLY A 84 -36.75 -28.18 43.33
C GLY A 84 -35.60 -28.35 44.34
N GLU A 85 -35.24 -29.57 44.78
CA GLU A 85 -34.04 -29.78 45.60
C GLU A 85 -32.90 -30.48 44.84
N LYS A 86 -31.71 -29.85 44.85
CA LYS A 86 -30.42 -30.42 44.36
C LYS A 86 -29.85 -31.33 45.45
N ILE A 87 -29.53 -32.59 45.13
CA ILE A 87 -28.92 -33.53 46.08
C ILE A 87 -27.58 -34.09 45.57
N SER A 88 -26.63 -34.12 46.52
CA SER A 88 -25.21 -34.52 46.64
C SER A 88 -24.73 -35.97 46.29
N GLU A 89 -23.47 -36.14 45.84
CA GLU A 89 -22.79 -37.24 45.09
C GLU A 89 -22.55 -38.66 45.68
N GLY A 90 -22.83 -39.75 44.91
CA GLY A 90 -22.23 -41.12 45.02
C GLY A 90 -23.06 -42.44 44.80
N LYS A 91 -22.71 -43.31 43.83
CA LYS A 91 -23.03 -44.77 43.63
C LYS A 91 -24.38 -45.24 43.02
N TYR A 92 -24.25 -46.15 42.05
CA TYR A 92 -25.30 -46.82 41.26
C TYR A 92 -26.06 -47.89 42.07
N LEU A 93 -27.39 -47.85 42.05
CA LEU A 93 -28.26 -48.98 42.39
C LEU A 93 -28.32 -49.93 41.18
N GLY A 94 -28.06 -51.22 41.39
CA GLY A 94 -28.20 -52.27 40.38
C GLY A 94 -29.66 -52.55 40.03
N LYS A 95 -29.91 -53.14 38.84
CA LYS A 95 -31.27 -53.49 38.36
C LYS A 95 -32.08 -54.30 39.38
N GLU A 96 -31.42 -55.20 40.13
CA GLU A 96 -32.05 -56.01 41.19
C GLU A 96 -32.47 -55.18 42.41
N GLU A 97 -31.70 -54.15 42.77
CA GLU A 97 -31.93 -53.34 43.98
C GLU A 97 -33.11 -52.37 43.77
N ILE A 98 -33.31 -51.91 42.53
CA ILE A 98 -34.48 -51.15 42.11
C ILE A 98 -35.71 -52.06 42.01
N ARG A 99 -35.55 -53.29 41.51
CA ARG A 99 -36.62 -54.31 41.49
C ARG A 99 -37.14 -54.59 42.90
N ASP A 100 -36.25 -54.77 43.87
CA ASP A 100 -36.63 -55.00 45.27
C ASP A 100 -37.38 -53.81 45.90
N LEU A 101 -37.02 -52.57 45.54
CA LEU A 101 -37.73 -51.35 45.92
C LEU A 101 -39.12 -51.25 45.28
N LEU A 102 -39.28 -51.72 44.03
CA LEU A 102 -40.55 -51.76 43.30
C LEU A 102 -41.51 -52.83 43.83
N LEU A 103 -40.97 -53.90 44.45
CA LEU A 103 -41.71 -55.03 45.04
C LEU A 103 -42.23 -54.80 46.47
N LEU A 104 -41.92 -53.66 47.10
CA LEU A 104 -42.44 -53.34 48.43
C LEU A 104 -43.99 -53.17 48.42
N PRO A 105 -44.71 -53.73 49.43
CA PRO A 105 -46.17 -53.65 49.54
C PRO A 105 -46.71 -52.23 49.38
N VAL A 106 -47.90 -52.12 48.80
CA VAL A 106 -48.48 -50.93 48.12
C VAL A 106 -48.79 -49.73 49.04
N GLU A 107 -48.46 -49.79 50.33
CA GLU A 107 -48.76 -48.69 51.25
C GLU A 107 -47.46 -48.01 51.70
N ILE A 108 -47.29 -46.78 51.17
CA ILE A 108 -46.47 -45.65 51.65
C ILE A 108 -45.27 -45.27 50.73
N GLU A 109 -45.35 -44.02 50.25
CA GLU A 109 -44.33 -43.15 49.63
C GLU A 109 -43.88 -43.36 48.16
N SER A 110 -44.84 -43.44 47.24
CA SER A 110 -44.92 -42.64 45.99
C SER A 110 -45.97 -43.26 45.06
N SER A 111 -46.84 -42.43 44.46
CA SER A 111 -47.94 -42.85 43.56
C SER A 111 -47.54 -43.97 42.59
N ILE A 112 -48.42 -44.95 42.35
CA ILE A 112 -48.20 -46.09 41.41
C ILE A 112 -47.70 -45.61 40.03
N ASN A 113 -48.12 -44.43 39.60
CA ASN A 113 -47.67 -43.82 38.36
C ASN A 113 -46.21 -43.33 38.43
N LYS A 114 -45.76 -42.79 39.57
CA LYS A 114 -44.35 -42.40 39.77
C LYS A 114 -43.43 -43.63 39.75
N ARG A 115 -43.89 -44.78 40.28
CA ARG A 115 -43.17 -46.05 40.16
C ARG A 115 -43.10 -46.53 38.70
N LEU A 116 -44.19 -46.37 37.94
CA LEU A 116 -44.20 -46.68 36.50
C LEU A 116 -43.21 -45.82 35.71
N MET A 117 -43.12 -44.52 36.03
CA MET A 117 -42.13 -43.61 35.44
C MET A 117 -40.70 -44.09 35.70
N LEU A 118 -40.37 -44.41 36.95
CA LEU A 118 -39.06 -44.90 37.33
C LEU A 118 -38.73 -46.24 36.66
N ALA A 119 -39.67 -47.19 36.66
CA ALA A 119 -39.49 -48.48 36.01
C ALA A 119 -39.27 -48.33 34.50
N SER A 120 -39.92 -47.33 33.88
CA SER A 120 -39.76 -47.01 32.46
C SER A 120 -38.39 -46.41 32.13
N VAL A 121 -37.83 -45.59 33.02
CA VAL A 121 -36.45 -45.08 32.91
C VAL A 121 -35.45 -46.23 33.01
N VAL A 122 -35.64 -47.09 33.99
CA VAL A 122 -34.70 -48.19 34.31
C VAL A 122 -34.73 -49.26 33.22
N GLY A 123 -35.88 -49.46 32.56
CA GLY A 123 -36.06 -50.50 31.57
C GLY A 123 -36.48 -51.84 32.18
N ASP A 124 -37.19 -51.81 33.31
CA ASP A 124 -37.67 -53.03 33.96
C ASP A 124 -39.06 -53.40 33.44
N ALA A 125 -39.08 -54.17 32.35
CA ALA A 125 -40.29 -54.60 31.66
C ALA A 125 -41.25 -55.39 32.57
N GLU A 126 -40.74 -56.25 33.46
CA GLU A 126 -41.56 -57.05 34.38
C GLU A 126 -42.31 -56.15 35.37
N SER A 127 -41.60 -55.19 35.98
CA SER A 127 -42.22 -54.21 36.89
C SER A 127 -43.18 -53.28 36.17
N VAL A 128 -42.87 -52.85 34.94
CA VAL A 128 -43.78 -52.06 34.09
C VAL A 128 -45.08 -52.83 33.83
N GLU A 129 -45.00 -54.09 33.40
CA GLU A 129 -46.18 -54.93 33.13
C GLU A 129 -47.02 -55.15 34.39
N MET A 130 -46.38 -55.43 35.53
CA MET A 130 -47.06 -55.58 36.82
C MET A 130 -47.78 -54.29 37.24
N LEU A 131 -47.12 -53.14 37.14
CA LEU A 131 -47.68 -51.85 37.52
C LEU A 131 -48.87 -51.47 36.62
N LEU A 132 -48.78 -51.73 35.31
CA LEU A 132 -49.87 -51.50 34.37
C LEU A 132 -51.08 -52.41 34.67
N LYS A 133 -50.86 -53.71 34.94
CA LYS A 133 -51.93 -54.64 35.37
C LYS A 133 -52.59 -54.20 36.69
N ASN A 134 -51.83 -53.56 37.58
CA ASN A 134 -52.31 -53.03 38.86
C ASN A 134 -52.91 -51.60 38.73
N GLY A 135 -53.20 -51.12 37.51
CA GLY A 135 -53.93 -49.88 37.28
C GLY A 135 -53.07 -48.61 37.20
N ALA A 136 -51.75 -48.74 36.99
CA ALA A 136 -50.91 -47.58 36.69
C ALA A 136 -51.35 -46.94 35.35
N ASN A 137 -51.45 -45.62 35.32
CA ASN A 137 -51.81 -44.87 34.12
C ASN A 137 -50.60 -44.74 33.19
N PRO A 138 -50.60 -45.37 31.99
CA PRO A 138 -49.50 -45.27 31.02
C PRO A 138 -49.33 -43.86 30.44
N ASN A 139 -50.31 -42.97 30.63
CA ASN A 139 -50.32 -41.59 30.19
C ASN A 139 -50.17 -40.59 31.34
N TYR A 140 -49.74 -41.05 32.53
CA TYR A 140 -49.43 -40.15 33.62
C TYR A 140 -48.33 -39.16 33.20
N ARG A 141 -48.57 -37.88 33.48
CA ARG A 141 -47.63 -36.80 33.18
C ARG A 141 -46.99 -36.31 34.46
N ASP A 142 -45.67 -36.16 34.44
CA ASP A 142 -44.97 -35.43 35.50
C ASP A 142 -45.06 -33.91 35.27
N LYS A 143 -44.36 -33.14 36.10
CA LYS A 143 -44.36 -31.67 36.06
C LYS A 143 -43.80 -31.09 34.76
N ASP A 144 -42.97 -31.85 34.04
CA ASP A 144 -42.35 -31.46 32.78
C ASP A 144 -43.20 -31.96 31.59
N GLY A 145 -44.35 -32.58 31.87
CA GLY A 145 -45.27 -33.14 30.89
C GLY A 145 -44.83 -34.50 30.35
N TRP A 146 -43.75 -35.09 30.89
CA TRP A 146 -43.23 -36.36 30.41
C TRP A 146 -44.15 -37.50 30.82
N THR A 147 -44.27 -38.49 29.94
CA THR A 147 -45.00 -39.74 30.19
C THR A 147 -44.03 -40.90 30.35
N PRO A 148 -44.47 -42.08 30.85
CA PRO A 148 -43.64 -43.28 30.86
C PRO A 148 -43.00 -43.58 29.49
N LEU A 149 -43.73 -43.31 28.40
CA LEU A 149 -43.26 -43.52 27.03
C LEU A 149 -42.16 -42.51 26.63
N HIS A 150 -42.22 -41.25 27.09
CA HIS A 150 -41.12 -40.28 26.91
C HIS A 150 -39.84 -40.78 27.56
N TYR A 151 -39.92 -41.28 28.80
CA TYR A 151 -38.76 -41.83 29.50
C TYR A 151 -38.20 -43.08 28.83
N ALA A 152 -39.06 -44.00 28.40
CA ALA A 152 -38.66 -45.19 27.64
C ALA A 152 -37.97 -44.81 26.33
N ALA A 153 -38.52 -43.84 25.59
CA ALA A 153 -37.95 -43.34 24.35
C ALA A 153 -36.60 -42.64 24.55
N TYR A 154 -36.49 -41.75 25.54
CA TYR A 154 -35.25 -41.06 25.88
C TYR A 154 -34.12 -42.02 26.30
N ARG A 155 -34.46 -43.12 26.98
CA ARG A 155 -33.52 -44.14 27.49
C ARG A 155 -33.30 -45.32 26.55
N GLY A 156 -33.98 -45.38 25.41
CA GLY A 156 -33.82 -46.48 24.44
C GLY A 156 -34.40 -47.81 24.92
N ARG A 157 -35.45 -47.79 25.75
CA ARG A 157 -36.06 -49.01 26.32
C ARG A 157 -37.15 -49.56 25.39
N VAL A 158 -36.75 -50.35 24.40
CA VAL A 158 -37.64 -50.89 23.36
C VAL A 158 -38.78 -51.74 23.96
N ASP A 159 -38.45 -52.71 24.80
CA ASP A 159 -39.44 -53.64 25.39
C ASP A 159 -40.46 -52.90 26.27
N VAL A 160 -39.98 -51.93 27.06
CA VAL A 160 -40.84 -51.08 27.89
C VAL A 160 -41.72 -50.19 27.02
N ALA A 161 -41.17 -49.56 25.98
CA ALA A 161 -41.94 -48.73 25.06
C ALA A 161 -43.05 -49.57 24.39
N GLU A 162 -42.76 -50.79 23.96
CA GLU A 162 -43.76 -51.67 23.35
C GLU A 162 -44.85 -52.08 24.35
N LEU A 163 -44.47 -52.43 25.58
CA LEU A 163 -45.42 -52.75 26.65
C LEU A 163 -46.35 -51.57 26.97
N LEU A 164 -45.79 -50.37 27.09
CA LEU A 164 -46.56 -49.14 27.34
C LEU A 164 -47.55 -48.87 26.21
N ILE A 165 -47.12 -48.97 24.94
CA ILE A 165 -48.00 -48.78 23.77
C ILE A 165 -49.13 -49.81 23.75
N LYS A 166 -48.83 -51.10 24.00
CA LYS A 166 -49.84 -52.17 24.08
C LYS A 166 -50.87 -51.95 25.20
N HIS A 167 -50.50 -51.24 26.26
CA HIS A 167 -51.40 -50.88 27.37
C HIS A 167 -52.05 -49.49 27.21
N GLY A 168 -51.98 -48.88 26.03
CA GLY A 168 -52.70 -47.64 25.73
C GLY A 168 -51.92 -46.35 25.98
N ALA A 169 -50.59 -46.39 25.97
CA ALA A 169 -49.79 -45.16 25.97
C ALA A 169 -50.03 -44.32 24.70
N GLU A 170 -50.24 -43.02 24.86
CA GLU A 170 -50.39 -42.03 23.81
C GLU A 170 -49.05 -41.84 23.09
N ILE A 171 -48.97 -42.33 21.85
CA ILE A 171 -47.73 -42.35 21.05
C ILE A 171 -47.24 -40.94 20.71
N ASN A 172 -48.17 -40.02 20.44
CA ASN A 172 -47.90 -38.62 20.13
C ASN A 172 -48.14 -37.70 21.33
N ALA A 173 -48.10 -38.21 22.56
CA ALA A 173 -48.14 -37.37 23.74
C ALA A 173 -47.04 -36.31 23.64
N LYS A 174 -47.37 -35.06 23.92
CA LYS A 174 -46.42 -33.94 23.94
C LYS A 174 -46.05 -33.57 25.37
N ASP A 175 -44.77 -33.39 25.64
CA ASP A 175 -44.29 -32.77 26.88
C ASP A 175 -44.54 -31.25 26.91
N ASN A 176 -44.06 -30.56 27.95
CA ASN A 176 -44.26 -29.10 28.08
C ASN A 176 -43.56 -28.28 26.98
N ASP A 177 -42.53 -28.83 26.33
CA ASP A 177 -41.84 -28.21 25.18
C ASP A 177 -42.49 -28.60 23.84
N GLY A 178 -43.57 -29.39 23.89
CA GLY A 178 -44.25 -29.89 22.70
C GLY A 178 -43.57 -31.10 22.05
N ALA A 179 -42.49 -31.63 22.65
CA ALA A 179 -41.74 -32.76 22.11
C ALA A 179 -42.52 -34.06 22.33
N THR A 180 -42.47 -34.96 21.35
CA THR A 180 -43.07 -36.30 21.43
C THR A 180 -42.02 -37.34 21.80
N PRO A 181 -42.40 -38.57 22.21
CA PRO A 181 -41.45 -39.67 22.40
C PRO A 181 -40.53 -39.89 21.18
N LEU A 182 -41.04 -39.69 19.95
CA LEU A 182 -40.25 -39.80 18.74
C LEU A 182 -39.16 -38.71 18.63
N HIS A 183 -39.42 -37.49 19.10
CA HIS A 183 -38.38 -36.45 19.20
C HIS A 183 -37.24 -36.88 20.12
N LEU A 184 -37.56 -37.44 21.28
CA LEU A 184 -36.56 -37.87 22.27
C LEU A 184 -35.76 -39.07 21.78
N ALA A 185 -36.42 -40.06 21.16
CA ALA A 185 -35.74 -41.18 20.52
C ALA A 185 -34.80 -40.71 19.40
N ALA A 186 -35.25 -39.76 18.59
CA ALA A 186 -34.45 -39.17 17.51
C ALA A 186 -33.25 -38.37 18.04
N GLN A 187 -33.43 -37.54 19.07
CA GLN A 187 -32.37 -36.76 19.69
C GLN A 187 -31.29 -37.63 20.36
N LYS A 188 -31.65 -38.84 20.81
CA LYS A 188 -30.75 -39.76 21.52
C LYS A 188 -30.25 -40.92 20.66
N GLY A 189 -30.71 -41.02 19.41
CA GLY A 189 -30.18 -41.99 18.45
C GLY A 189 -30.71 -43.40 18.63
N HIS A 190 -31.84 -43.57 19.33
CA HIS A 190 -32.43 -44.88 19.61
C HIS A 190 -33.25 -45.36 18.42
N VAL A 191 -32.56 -45.95 17.43
CA VAL A 191 -33.15 -46.42 16.16
C VAL A 191 -34.31 -47.38 16.39
N ASP A 192 -34.14 -48.39 17.25
CA ASP A 192 -35.14 -49.42 17.48
C ASP A 192 -36.41 -48.85 18.13
N VAL A 193 -36.26 -47.89 19.04
CA VAL A 193 -37.42 -47.20 19.64
C VAL A 193 -38.10 -46.28 18.63
N ALA A 194 -37.33 -45.56 17.80
CA ALA A 194 -37.90 -44.74 16.73
C ALA A 194 -38.67 -45.59 15.71
N GLU A 195 -38.13 -46.75 15.31
CA GLU A 195 -38.79 -47.69 14.40
C GLU A 195 -40.06 -48.26 15.01
N LEU A 196 -40.02 -48.64 16.29
CA LEU A 196 -41.19 -49.09 17.04
C LEU A 196 -42.28 -48.01 17.07
N LEU A 197 -41.92 -46.77 17.42
CA LEU A 197 -42.88 -45.66 17.49
C LEU A 197 -43.51 -45.38 16.12
N ILE A 198 -42.72 -45.35 15.04
CA ILE A 198 -43.22 -45.16 13.67
C ILE A 198 -44.14 -46.32 13.26
N LYS A 199 -43.78 -47.57 13.58
CA LYS A 199 -44.60 -48.75 13.32
C LYS A 199 -45.99 -48.66 13.96
N TYR A 200 -46.08 -48.07 15.15
CA TYR A 200 -47.36 -47.80 15.82
C TYR A 200 -47.97 -46.43 15.45
N SER A 201 -47.60 -45.85 14.30
CA SER A 201 -48.16 -44.61 13.74
C SER A 201 -47.80 -43.32 14.50
N ALA A 202 -46.57 -43.22 15.03
CA ALA A 202 -46.04 -41.93 15.48
C ALA A 202 -45.96 -40.91 14.34
N GLU A 203 -46.31 -39.65 14.63
CA GLU A 203 -46.25 -38.56 13.66
C GLU A 203 -44.78 -38.17 13.36
N VAL A 204 -44.28 -38.61 12.19
CA VAL A 204 -42.89 -38.39 11.75
C VAL A 204 -42.53 -36.90 11.61
N ASN A 205 -43.51 -36.06 11.26
CA ASN A 205 -43.36 -34.60 11.13
C ASN A 205 -44.01 -33.82 12.29
N ALA A 206 -44.22 -34.45 13.45
CA ALA A 206 -44.73 -33.76 14.63
C ALA A 206 -43.86 -32.53 14.95
N ARG A 207 -44.49 -31.40 15.28
CA ARG A 207 -43.80 -30.15 15.64
C ARG A 207 -43.85 -29.92 17.16
N SER A 208 -42.70 -29.65 17.76
CA SER A 208 -42.57 -29.08 19.10
C SER A 208 -43.00 -27.60 19.14
N ASN A 209 -43.00 -27.00 20.33
CA ASN A 209 -43.45 -25.61 20.54
C ASN A 209 -42.58 -24.56 19.83
N ASN A 210 -41.36 -24.92 19.42
CA ASN A 210 -40.47 -24.09 18.60
C ASN A 210 -40.42 -24.55 17.13
N GLY A 211 -41.35 -25.40 16.71
CA GLY A 211 -41.46 -25.86 15.33
C GLY A 211 -40.47 -26.92 14.89
N ARG A 212 -39.65 -27.46 15.80
CA ARG A 212 -38.70 -28.55 15.45
C ARG A 212 -39.45 -29.85 15.22
N THR A 213 -38.92 -30.65 14.30
CA THR A 213 -39.39 -32.00 13.98
C THR A 213 -38.43 -33.06 14.53
N PRO A 214 -38.80 -34.35 14.60
CA PRO A 214 -37.87 -35.42 14.94
C PRO A 214 -36.61 -35.43 14.06
N LEU A 215 -36.70 -35.02 12.79
CA LEU A 215 -35.53 -34.93 11.91
C LEU A 215 -34.57 -33.82 12.33
N HIS A 216 -35.07 -32.68 12.83
CA HIS A 216 -34.21 -31.66 13.47
C HIS A 216 -33.50 -32.23 14.70
N ALA A 217 -34.21 -33.00 15.52
CA ALA A 217 -33.65 -33.61 16.71
C ALA A 217 -32.54 -34.64 16.39
N ALA A 218 -32.77 -35.50 15.38
CA ALA A 218 -31.76 -36.43 14.88
C ALA A 218 -30.55 -35.69 14.29
N ALA A 219 -30.78 -34.59 13.56
CA ALA A 219 -29.70 -33.79 13.00
C ALA A 219 -28.89 -33.07 14.08
N LEU A 220 -29.52 -32.56 15.14
CA LEU A 220 -28.83 -31.98 16.29
C LEU A 220 -27.98 -33.01 17.05
N GLY A 221 -28.46 -34.25 17.17
CA GLY A 221 -27.82 -35.34 17.92
C GLY A 221 -26.75 -36.15 17.19
N ASP A 222 -26.46 -35.84 15.91
CA ASP A 222 -25.55 -36.64 15.05
C ASP A 222 -26.02 -38.10 14.85
N HIS A 223 -27.31 -38.31 14.59
CA HIS A 223 -27.90 -39.64 14.52
C HIS A 223 -28.33 -40.03 13.11
N VAL A 224 -27.33 -40.32 12.26
CA VAL A 224 -27.50 -40.67 10.83
C VAL A 224 -28.55 -41.75 10.59
N LYS A 225 -28.50 -42.87 11.34
CA LYS A 225 -29.45 -43.99 11.17
C LYS A 225 -30.89 -43.60 11.50
N VAL A 226 -31.10 -42.76 12.52
CA VAL A 226 -32.45 -42.30 12.85
C VAL A 226 -32.93 -41.28 11.81
N ALA A 227 -32.06 -40.39 11.35
CA ALA A 227 -32.38 -39.47 10.25
C ALA A 227 -32.77 -40.23 8.97
N GLU A 228 -32.03 -41.27 8.60
CA GLU A 228 -32.34 -42.12 7.43
C GLU A 228 -33.69 -42.84 7.60
N LEU A 229 -33.95 -43.40 8.79
CA LEU A 229 -35.22 -44.02 9.13
C LEU A 229 -36.39 -43.04 9.00
N LEU A 230 -36.24 -41.82 9.52
CA LEU A 230 -37.26 -40.77 9.46
C LEU A 230 -37.53 -40.33 8.02
N ILE A 231 -36.49 -40.08 7.22
CA ILE A 231 -36.60 -39.71 5.81
C ILE A 231 -37.32 -40.81 5.01
N LYS A 232 -36.96 -42.08 5.24
CA LYS A 232 -37.61 -43.24 4.61
C LYS A 232 -39.12 -43.31 4.90
N HIS A 233 -39.56 -42.80 6.04
CA HIS A 233 -40.97 -42.76 6.45
C HIS A 233 -41.62 -41.39 6.23
N GLY A 234 -41.07 -40.56 5.33
CA GLY A 234 -41.71 -39.33 4.88
C GLY A 234 -41.41 -38.09 5.72
N ALA A 235 -40.29 -38.07 6.45
CA ALA A 235 -39.84 -36.84 7.10
C ALA A 235 -39.53 -35.74 6.09
N GLU A 236 -40.01 -34.54 6.37
CA GLU A 236 -39.74 -33.35 5.54
C GLU A 236 -38.29 -32.88 5.72
N VAL A 237 -37.43 -33.18 4.74
CA VAL A 237 -35.99 -32.84 4.77
C VAL A 237 -35.74 -31.33 4.93
N ASN A 238 -36.62 -30.50 4.32
CA ASN A 238 -36.54 -29.04 4.35
C ASN A 238 -37.53 -28.41 5.34
N ALA A 239 -38.03 -29.17 6.33
CA ALA A 239 -38.87 -28.61 7.38
C ALA A 239 -38.17 -27.42 8.04
N ARG A 240 -38.91 -26.34 8.29
CA ARG A 240 -38.40 -25.14 8.96
C ARG A 240 -38.97 -25.05 10.37
N ASP A 241 -38.09 -24.86 11.35
CA ASP A 241 -38.50 -24.50 12.71
C ASP A 241 -38.99 -23.04 12.76
N ASP A 242 -39.40 -22.56 13.92
CA ASP A 242 -40.00 -21.23 14.05
C ASP A 242 -38.99 -20.10 13.78
N ASN A 243 -37.68 -20.38 13.71
CA ASN A 243 -36.64 -19.44 13.30
C ASN A 243 -36.31 -19.55 11.81
N GLY A 244 -36.99 -20.43 11.06
CA GLY A 244 -36.67 -20.72 9.67
C GLY A 244 -35.49 -21.69 9.50
N THR A 245 -34.98 -22.26 10.58
CA THR A 245 -33.83 -23.19 10.59
C THR A 245 -34.27 -24.55 10.04
N THR A 246 -33.46 -25.17 9.19
CA THR A 246 -33.69 -26.52 8.65
C THR A 246 -32.81 -27.57 9.35
N PRO A 247 -33.06 -28.89 9.21
CA PRO A 247 -32.16 -29.92 9.73
C PRO A 247 -30.71 -29.77 9.25
N LEU A 248 -30.49 -29.30 8.00
CA LEU A 248 -29.15 -29.07 7.46
C LEU A 248 -28.39 -27.95 8.19
N HIS A 249 -29.09 -26.91 8.66
CA HIS A 249 -28.50 -25.86 9.49
C HIS A 249 -27.97 -26.42 10.82
N TYR A 250 -28.73 -27.30 11.48
CA TYR A 250 -28.28 -27.94 12.73
C TYR A 250 -27.06 -28.83 12.48
N ALA A 251 -27.08 -29.67 11.43
CA ALA A 251 -25.92 -30.48 11.08
C ALA A 251 -24.67 -29.62 10.77
N ALA A 252 -24.86 -28.49 10.08
CA ALA A 252 -23.79 -27.56 9.75
C ALA A 252 -23.21 -26.82 10.95
N SER A 253 -24.05 -26.34 11.87
CA SER A 253 -23.63 -25.64 13.09
C SER A 253 -22.78 -26.54 14.00
N TRP A 254 -23.17 -27.81 14.13
CA TRP A 254 -22.52 -28.76 15.05
C TRP A 254 -21.44 -29.63 14.42
N GLY A 255 -21.23 -29.54 13.10
CA GLY A 255 -20.13 -30.24 12.42
C GLY A 255 -20.44 -31.70 12.04
N HIS A 256 -21.72 -32.05 11.95
CA HIS A 256 -22.19 -33.43 11.71
C HIS A 256 -22.17 -33.75 10.22
N VAL A 257 -20.99 -34.14 9.72
CA VAL A 257 -20.71 -34.34 8.28
C VAL A 257 -21.62 -35.40 7.66
N ASP A 258 -21.75 -36.57 8.30
CA ASP A 258 -22.48 -37.71 7.74
C ASP A 258 -24.00 -37.43 7.68
N VAL A 259 -24.53 -36.73 8.68
CA VAL A 259 -25.92 -36.25 8.67
C VAL A 259 -26.12 -35.22 7.57
N ALA A 260 -25.21 -34.24 7.43
CA ALA A 260 -25.29 -33.23 6.39
C ALA A 260 -25.26 -33.87 4.99
N GLU A 261 -24.38 -34.85 4.76
CA GLU A 261 -24.29 -35.60 3.50
C GLU A 261 -25.58 -36.38 3.22
N LEU A 262 -26.13 -37.06 4.23
CA LEU A 262 -27.41 -37.76 4.12
C LEU A 262 -28.55 -36.81 3.72
N LEU A 263 -28.64 -35.64 4.36
CA LEU A 263 -29.67 -34.64 4.09
C LEU A 263 -29.53 -34.09 2.68
N ILE A 264 -28.32 -33.72 2.25
CA ILE A 264 -28.04 -33.22 0.89
C ILE A 264 -28.43 -34.28 -0.16
N LYS A 265 -28.06 -35.54 0.06
CA LYS A 265 -28.42 -36.67 -0.82
C LYS A 265 -29.93 -36.83 -1.00
N HIS A 266 -30.72 -36.46 0.01
CA HIS A 266 -32.19 -36.53 -0.02
C HIS A 266 -32.85 -35.18 -0.33
N GLY A 267 -32.13 -34.24 -0.94
CA GLY A 267 -32.71 -33.00 -1.49
C GLY A 267 -32.81 -31.84 -0.49
N ALA A 268 -31.92 -31.80 0.51
CA ALA A 268 -31.83 -30.63 1.37
C ALA A 268 -31.44 -29.37 0.58
N GLU A 269 -32.13 -28.26 0.84
CA GLU A 269 -31.83 -26.95 0.26
C GLU A 269 -30.52 -26.39 0.83
N ILE A 270 -29.44 -26.45 0.05
CA ILE A 270 -28.08 -26.08 0.48
C ILE A 270 -27.96 -24.59 0.83
N ASN A 271 -28.70 -23.72 0.12
CA ASN A 271 -28.70 -22.27 0.31
C ASN A 271 -29.96 -21.77 1.03
N ALA A 272 -30.69 -22.63 1.76
CA ALA A 272 -31.83 -22.18 2.55
C ALA A 272 -31.38 -21.12 3.56
N GLY A 273 -31.99 -19.93 3.54
CA GLY A 273 -31.79 -18.92 4.57
C GLY A 273 -32.79 -19.07 5.72
N ASP A 274 -32.32 -18.93 6.96
CA ASP A 274 -33.17 -18.75 8.14
C ASP A 274 -33.78 -17.33 8.19
N LYS A 275 -34.48 -16.96 9.27
CA LYS A 275 -35.07 -15.62 9.42
C LYS A 275 -34.05 -14.46 9.41
N ASN A 276 -32.79 -14.73 9.74
CA ASN A 276 -31.71 -13.75 9.70
C ASN A 276 -30.92 -13.80 8.38
N GLY A 277 -31.32 -14.67 7.45
CA GLY A 277 -30.61 -14.89 6.20
C GLY A 277 -29.38 -15.80 6.34
N TYR A 278 -29.16 -16.44 7.50
CA TYR A 278 -28.06 -17.39 7.64
C TYR A 278 -28.34 -18.63 6.81
N THR A 279 -27.37 -19.00 5.99
CA THR A 279 -27.34 -20.29 5.28
C THR A 279 -26.63 -21.36 6.13
N PRO A 280 -26.75 -22.65 5.80
CA PRO A 280 -25.94 -23.70 6.43
C PRO A 280 -24.44 -23.39 6.39
N LEU A 281 -23.95 -22.78 5.30
CA LEU A 281 -22.55 -22.37 5.20
C LEU A 281 -22.20 -21.28 6.23
N HIS A 282 -23.06 -20.27 6.44
CA HIS A 282 -22.83 -19.26 7.50
C HIS A 282 -22.63 -19.91 8.86
N LEU A 283 -23.50 -20.85 9.25
CA LEU A 283 -23.41 -21.52 10.55
C LEU A 283 -22.18 -22.43 10.66
N ALA A 284 -21.84 -23.17 9.61
CA ALA A 284 -20.60 -23.96 9.57
C ALA A 284 -19.38 -23.06 9.76
N THR A 285 -19.36 -21.88 9.11
CA THR A 285 -18.24 -20.94 9.23
C THR A 285 -18.16 -20.24 10.58
N TYR A 286 -19.30 -19.88 11.17
CA TYR A 286 -19.38 -19.27 12.50
C TYR A 286 -18.82 -20.21 13.59
N HIS A 287 -19.12 -21.52 13.50
CA HIS A 287 -18.65 -22.52 14.45
C HIS A 287 -17.32 -23.20 14.07
N GLY A 288 -16.68 -22.80 12.97
CA GLY A 288 -15.36 -23.34 12.59
C GLY A 288 -15.38 -24.75 11.98
N GLN A 289 -16.51 -25.19 11.44
CA GLN A 289 -16.74 -26.56 10.96
C GLN A 289 -16.19 -26.77 9.53
N VAL A 290 -14.86 -26.87 9.40
CA VAL A 290 -14.14 -26.95 8.10
C VAL A 290 -14.68 -28.06 7.19
N LYS A 291 -14.91 -29.27 7.71
CA LYS A 291 -15.35 -30.42 6.90
C LYS A 291 -16.76 -30.24 6.34
N VAL A 292 -17.68 -29.71 7.15
CA VAL A 292 -19.05 -29.45 6.68
C VAL A 292 -19.07 -28.27 5.71
N ALA A 293 -18.29 -27.22 5.97
CA ALA A 293 -18.12 -26.11 5.03
C ALA A 293 -17.61 -26.60 3.66
N GLU A 294 -16.60 -27.49 3.64
CA GLU A 294 -16.10 -28.07 2.38
C GLU A 294 -17.16 -28.93 1.67
N LEU A 295 -17.90 -29.75 2.42
CA LEU A 295 -19.00 -30.55 1.87
C LEU A 295 -20.07 -29.68 1.22
N LEU A 296 -20.50 -28.61 1.90
CA LEU A 296 -21.50 -27.66 1.41
C LEU A 296 -21.03 -26.95 0.14
N ILE A 297 -19.78 -26.44 0.12
CA ILE A 297 -19.20 -25.78 -1.05
C ILE A 297 -19.16 -26.72 -2.26
N LYS A 298 -18.74 -27.98 -2.06
CA LYS A 298 -18.68 -28.98 -3.13
C LYS A 298 -20.05 -29.31 -3.73
N HIS A 299 -21.13 -29.13 -2.97
CA HIS A 299 -22.49 -29.36 -3.44
C HIS A 299 -23.19 -28.08 -3.91
N GLY A 300 -22.48 -26.96 -4.03
CA GLY A 300 -23.01 -25.72 -4.62
C GLY A 300 -23.48 -24.67 -3.62
N ALA A 301 -22.97 -24.68 -2.39
CA ALA A 301 -23.21 -23.59 -1.46
C ALA A 301 -22.66 -22.26 -2.01
N GLU A 302 -23.45 -21.20 -1.89
CA GLU A 302 -23.06 -19.86 -2.32
C GLU A 302 -22.03 -19.26 -1.36
N ILE A 303 -20.76 -19.25 -1.78
CA ILE A 303 -19.61 -18.81 -0.97
C ILE A 303 -19.71 -17.36 -0.51
N ASN A 304 -20.34 -16.50 -1.32
CA ASN A 304 -20.51 -15.07 -1.07
C ASN A 304 -21.98 -14.70 -0.79
N ALA A 305 -22.83 -15.66 -0.39
CA ALA A 305 -24.18 -15.36 0.07
C ALA A 305 -24.12 -14.35 1.22
N LYS A 306 -25.05 -13.40 1.26
CA LYS A 306 -25.12 -12.38 2.31
C LYS A 306 -26.32 -12.64 3.21
N ASP A 307 -26.10 -12.57 4.52
CA ASP A 307 -27.18 -12.52 5.50
C ASP A 307 -27.86 -11.12 5.55
N ASN A 308 -28.79 -10.93 6.47
CA ASN A 308 -29.53 -9.66 6.60
C ASN A 308 -28.64 -8.46 6.96
N ASP A 309 -27.47 -8.68 7.57
CA ASP A 309 -26.49 -7.64 7.92
C ASP A 309 -25.48 -7.40 6.77
N GLY A 310 -25.64 -8.12 5.66
CA GLY A 310 -24.74 -8.07 4.52
C GLY A 310 -23.44 -8.85 4.76
N GLU A 311 -23.35 -9.65 5.83
CA GLU A 311 -22.18 -10.47 6.11
C GLU A 311 -22.17 -11.72 5.23
N ALA A 312 -21.03 -11.97 4.61
CA ALA A 312 -20.72 -13.21 3.91
C ALA A 312 -20.06 -14.23 4.86
N PRO A 313 -20.02 -15.54 4.54
CA PRO A 313 -19.39 -16.56 5.39
C PRO A 313 -17.94 -16.25 5.78
N LEU A 314 -17.17 -15.56 4.92
CA LEU A 314 -15.80 -15.13 5.25
C LEU A 314 -15.74 -14.09 6.38
N HIS A 315 -16.76 -13.23 6.53
CA HIS A 315 -16.88 -12.30 7.66
C HIS A 315 -17.04 -13.07 8.97
N ARG A 316 -17.92 -14.08 9.01
CA ARG A 316 -18.15 -14.91 10.21
C ARG A 316 -16.92 -15.73 10.59
N ALA A 317 -16.20 -16.28 9.61
CA ALA A 317 -14.93 -16.95 9.85
C ALA A 317 -13.86 -15.98 10.41
N ALA A 318 -13.80 -14.75 9.88
CA ALA A 318 -12.86 -13.73 10.31
C ALA A 318 -13.16 -13.19 11.71
N LEU A 319 -14.43 -12.92 12.02
CA LEU A 319 -14.89 -12.47 13.34
C LEU A 319 -14.56 -13.49 14.43
N ASN A 320 -14.75 -14.79 14.15
CA ASN A 320 -14.55 -15.85 15.14
C ASN A 320 -13.13 -16.46 15.14
N GLY A 321 -12.23 -15.99 14.27
CA GLY A 321 -10.84 -16.44 14.24
C GLY A 321 -10.61 -17.83 13.65
N HIS A 322 -11.53 -18.31 12.80
CA HIS A 322 -11.45 -19.65 12.22
C HIS A 322 -10.58 -19.67 10.96
N ALA A 323 -9.25 -19.58 11.12
CA ALA A 323 -8.29 -19.47 10.02
C ALA A 323 -8.41 -20.60 8.98
N GLY A 324 -8.61 -21.85 9.40
CA GLY A 324 -8.77 -22.99 8.49
C GLY A 324 -10.03 -22.91 7.62
N VAL A 325 -11.12 -22.34 8.15
CA VAL A 325 -12.33 -22.07 7.37
C VAL A 325 -12.11 -20.89 6.43
N ALA A 326 -11.47 -19.81 6.91
CA ALA A 326 -11.15 -18.66 6.07
C ALA A 326 -10.27 -19.06 4.87
N GLU A 327 -9.25 -19.89 5.09
CA GLU A 327 -8.37 -20.41 4.04
C GLU A 327 -9.16 -21.22 3.01
N LEU A 328 -10.06 -22.09 3.47
CA LEU A 328 -10.95 -22.86 2.61
C LEU A 328 -11.83 -21.95 1.73
N LEU A 329 -12.49 -20.95 2.34
CA LEU A 329 -13.36 -20.02 1.63
C LEU A 329 -12.59 -19.22 0.55
N ILE A 330 -11.42 -18.69 0.91
CA ILE A 330 -10.56 -17.94 -0.02
C ILE A 330 -10.13 -18.82 -1.19
N LYS A 331 -9.73 -20.07 -0.91
CA LYS A 331 -9.34 -21.05 -1.92
C LYS A 331 -10.45 -21.31 -2.95
N TYR A 332 -11.71 -21.30 -2.53
CA TYR A 332 -12.86 -21.49 -3.41
C TYR A 332 -13.43 -20.18 -3.98
N GLY A 333 -12.76 -19.04 -3.78
CA GLY A 333 -13.12 -17.77 -4.43
C GLY A 333 -14.01 -16.83 -3.61
N ALA A 334 -13.94 -16.90 -2.28
CA ALA A 334 -14.56 -15.88 -1.43
C ALA A 334 -13.93 -14.50 -1.71
N ASP A 335 -14.77 -13.47 -1.76
CA ASP A 335 -14.31 -12.09 -1.93
C ASP A 335 -13.69 -11.57 -0.62
N VAL A 336 -12.36 -11.49 -0.59
CA VAL A 336 -11.56 -11.03 0.56
C VAL A 336 -11.82 -9.57 0.94
N ASN A 337 -12.38 -8.77 0.04
CA ASN A 337 -12.69 -7.35 0.24
C ASN A 337 -14.20 -7.06 0.26
N ALA A 338 -15.04 -8.09 0.37
CA ALA A 338 -16.48 -7.93 0.50
C ALA A 338 -16.83 -7.00 1.67
N LYS A 339 -17.88 -6.20 1.51
CA LYS A 339 -18.37 -5.28 2.54
C LYS A 339 -19.74 -5.71 3.09
N THR A 340 -19.89 -5.57 4.41
CA THR A 340 -21.18 -5.61 5.11
C THR A 340 -22.01 -4.35 4.85
N ASN A 341 -23.23 -4.29 5.39
CA ASN A 341 -24.07 -3.07 5.31
C ASN A 341 -23.41 -1.87 6.02
N ASP A 342 -22.61 -2.12 7.06
CA ASP A 342 -21.85 -1.10 7.81
C ASP A 342 -20.47 -0.80 7.19
N GLY A 343 -20.15 -1.42 6.05
CA GLY A 343 -18.91 -1.19 5.32
C GLY A 343 -17.69 -1.97 5.84
N TYR A 344 -17.86 -2.81 6.87
CA TYR A 344 -16.80 -3.68 7.37
C TYR A 344 -16.39 -4.71 6.33
N THR A 345 -15.08 -4.98 6.25
CA THR A 345 -14.53 -6.12 5.49
C THR A 345 -14.13 -7.25 6.44
N PRO A 346 -13.85 -8.47 5.95
CA PRO A 346 -13.32 -9.54 6.80
C PRO A 346 -12.04 -9.11 7.55
N LEU A 347 -11.21 -8.28 6.92
CA LEU A 347 -10.00 -7.73 7.54
C LEU A 347 -10.32 -6.80 8.72
N HIS A 348 -11.39 -6.00 8.66
CA HIS A 348 -11.82 -5.19 9.81
C HIS A 348 -12.21 -6.07 10.99
N LEU A 349 -13.05 -7.08 10.77
CA LEU A 349 -13.55 -7.95 11.84
C LEU A 349 -12.44 -8.77 12.49
N ALA A 350 -11.52 -9.34 11.69
CA ALA A 350 -10.36 -10.06 12.22
C ALA A 350 -9.39 -9.13 12.98
N ALA A 351 -9.19 -7.90 12.49
CA ALA A 351 -8.33 -6.91 13.13
C ALA A 351 -8.94 -6.42 14.46
N GLN A 352 -10.25 -6.16 14.46
CA GLN A 352 -11.04 -5.80 15.63
C GLN A 352 -10.99 -6.92 16.66
N GLU A 353 -11.21 -8.19 16.31
CA GLU A 353 -11.20 -9.31 17.27
C GLU A 353 -9.79 -9.82 17.67
N GLY A 354 -8.73 -9.27 17.07
CA GLY A 354 -7.35 -9.59 17.43
C GLY A 354 -6.84 -10.91 16.86
N HIS A 355 -7.44 -11.43 15.79
CA HIS A 355 -7.07 -12.69 15.15
C HIS A 355 -5.93 -12.50 14.13
N ALA A 356 -4.70 -12.41 14.64
CA ALA A 356 -3.52 -12.07 13.85
C ALA A 356 -3.17 -13.07 12.73
N ASP A 357 -3.48 -14.35 12.92
CA ASP A 357 -3.35 -15.41 11.93
C ASP A 357 -4.31 -15.20 10.74
N VAL A 358 -5.57 -14.88 11.01
CA VAL A 358 -6.55 -14.55 9.97
C VAL A 358 -6.20 -13.23 9.27
N VAL A 359 -5.77 -12.21 10.00
CA VAL A 359 -5.28 -10.94 9.41
C VAL A 359 -4.14 -11.19 8.44
N LYS A 360 -3.17 -12.02 8.83
CA LYS A 360 -2.04 -12.38 7.96
C LYS A 360 -2.51 -13.09 6.69
N LEU A 361 -3.37 -14.11 6.84
CA LEU A 361 -3.94 -14.85 5.72
C LEU A 361 -4.68 -13.94 4.73
N LEU A 362 -5.51 -13.02 5.23
CA LEU A 362 -6.27 -12.08 4.41
C LEU A 362 -5.34 -11.13 3.64
N LEU A 363 -4.31 -10.57 4.30
CA LEU A 363 -3.34 -9.69 3.65
C LEU A 363 -2.52 -10.42 2.56
N GLU A 364 -2.09 -11.65 2.83
CA GLU A 364 -1.40 -12.50 1.86
C GLU A 364 -2.29 -12.85 0.66
N SER A 365 -3.61 -12.87 0.87
CA SER A 365 -4.64 -13.13 -0.15
C SER A 365 -5.15 -11.86 -0.86
N GLY A 366 -4.55 -10.70 -0.61
CA GLY A 366 -4.88 -9.45 -1.30
C GLY A 366 -5.98 -8.60 -0.66
N ALA A 367 -6.27 -8.79 0.63
CA ALA A 367 -7.11 -7.84 1.36
C ALA A 367 -6.46 -6.45 1.43
N ASP A 368 -7.25 -5.41 1.20
CA ASP A 368 -6.78 -4.02 1.21
C ASP A 368 -6.87 -3.43 2.63
N PRO A 369 -5.74 -3.13 3.29
CA PRO A 369 -5.71 -2.59 4.65
C PRO A 369 -6.12 -1.12 4.73
N THR A 370 -6.44 -0.47 3.61
CA THR A 370 -6.78 0.96 3.55
C THR A 370 -8.27 1.23 3.38
N VAL A 371 -9.07 0.18 3.17
CA VAL A 371 -10.52 0.29 3.07
C VAL A 371 -11.08 0.89 4.35
N ARG A 372 -11.99 1.85 4.20
CA ARG A 372 -12.72 2.45 5.32
C ARG A 372 -14.14 1.88 5.42
N ASP A 373 -14.59 1.67 6.65
CA ASP A 373 -15.99 1.40 7.01
C ASP A 373 -16.85 2.68 6.91
N ASN A 374 -18.14 2.58 7.27
CA ASN A 374 -19.06 3.72 7.22
C ASN A 374 -18.73 4.83 8.24
N ASP A 375 -17.97 4.52 9.30
CA ASP A 375 -17.45 5.50 10.27
C ASP A 375 -16.11 6.12 9.82
N GLY A 376 -15.60 5.72 8.66
CA GLY A 376 -14.33 6.20 8.13
C GLY A 376 -13.11 5.53 8.75
N LYS A 377 -13.26 4.43 9.49
CA LYS A 377 -12.15 3.71 10.15
C LYS A 377 -11.58 2.63 9.25
N SER A 378 -10.26 2.49 9.23
CA SER A 378 -9.56 1.39 8.58
C SER A 378 -9.43 0.16 9.51
N PRO A 379 -9.05 -1.02 9.01
CA PRO A 379 -8.73 -2.18 9.85
C PRO A 379 -7.66 -1.88 10.92
N LEU A 380 -6.72 -0.99 10.62
CA LEU A 380 -5.69 -0.57 11.59
C LEU A 380 -6.27 0.33 12.68
N ASP A 381 -7.24 1.20 12.34
CA ASP A 381 -7.88 2.09 13.30
C ASP A 381 -8.74 1.29 14.30
N VAL A 382 -9.56 0.36 13.82
CA VAL A 382 -10.40 -0.50 14.70
C VAL A 382 -9.55 -1.38 15.62
N ALA A 383 -8.41 -1.89 15.14
CA ALA A 383 -7.47 -2.64 15.97
C ALA A 383 -6.80 -1.76 17.05
N ARG A 384 -6.46 -0.51 16.71
CA ARG A 384 -5.88 0.45 17.67
C ARG A 384 -6.88 0.86 18.76
N GLU A 385 -8.14 1.08 18.39
CA GLU A 385 -9.19 1.51 19.32
C GLU A 385 -9.51 0.47 20.39
N ARG A 386 -9.49 -0.83 20.05
CA ARG A 386 -9.76 -1.89 21.03
C ARG A 386 -8.72 -1.95 22.14
N GLY A 387 -7.45 -1.68 21.83
CA GLY A 387 -6.37 -1.49 22.81
C GLY A 387 -5.97 -2.70 23.68
N ASP A 388 -6.60 -3.87 23.52
CA ASP A 388 -6.31 -5.08 24.29
C ASP A 388 -5.05 -5.83 23.78
N PHE A 389 -4.59 -6.84 24.53
CA PHE A 389 -3.36 -7.56 24.19
C PHE A 389 -3.45 -8.36 22.88
N ARG A 390 -4.66 -8.80 22.47
CA ARG A 390 -4.87 -9.57 21.23
C ARG A 390 -4.81 -8.64 20.03
N ALA A 391 -5.45 -7.47 20.13
CA ALA A 391 -5.41 -6.43 19.11
C ALA A 391 -3.99 -5.89 18.88
N ARG A 392 -3.10 -5.91 19.89
CA ARG A 392 -1.69 -5.54 19.68
C ARG A 392 -0.98 -6.40 18.63
N ALA A 393 -1.29 -7.69 18.55
CA ALA A 393 -0.69 -8.57 17.56
C ALA A 393 -1.14 -8.21 16.13
N THR A 394 -2.44 -7.91 15.94
CA THR A 394 -2.98 -7.50 14.63
C THR A 394 -2.43 -6.14 14.20
N VAL A 395 -2.32 -5.16 15.12
CA VAL A 395 -1.69 -3.86 14.86
C VAL A 395 -0.27 -4.03 14.33
N ILE A 396 0.56 -4.85 14.99
CA ILE A 396 1.94 -5.09 14.54
C ILE A 396 1.99 -5.69 13.14
N VAL A 397 1.11 -6.64 12.83
CA VAL A 397 1.05 -7.28 11.50
C VAL A 397 0.66 -6.25 10.43
N LEU A 398 -0.39 -5.46 10.68
CA LEU A 398 -0.87 -4.41 9.77
C LEU A 398 0.19 -3.33 9.55
N GLU A 399 0.80 -2.81 10.62
CA GLU A 399 1.83 -1.77 10.53
C GLU A 399 3.04 -2.25 9.73
N LYS A 400 3.52 -3.46 10.00
CA LYS A 400 4.64 -4.06 9.24
C LYS A 400 4.29 -4.23 7.76
N PHE A 401 3.06 -4.70 7.47
CA PHE A 401 2.62 -4.90 6.10
C PHE A 401 2.58 -3.57 5.33
N ILE A 402 1.92 -2.55 5.89
CA ILE A 402 1.81 -1.22 5.27
C ILE A 402 3.20 -0.59 5.10
N ALA A 403 4.04 -0.62 6.14
CA ALA A 403 5.40 -0.07 6.09
C ALA A 403 6.26 -0.74 5.01
N SER A 404 6.12 -2.05 4.79
CA SER A 404 6.87 -2.77 3.74
C SER A 404 6.51 -2.32 2.32
N ARG A 405 5.29 -1.79 2.13
CA ARG A 405 4.77 -1.32 0.84
C ARG A 405 4.97 0.17 0.61
N LEU A 406 5.14 0.95 1.67
CA LEU A 406 5.33 2.40 1.64
C LEU A 406 6.80 2.78 1.43
N ALA A 407 7.13 3.48 0.34
CA ALA A 407 8.50 3.90 0.06
C ALA A 407 8.59 5.13 -0.85
N VAL A 408 9.62 5.95 -0.63
CA VAL A 408 10.08 6.98 -1.59
C VAL A 408 11.23 6.39 -2.40
N LEU A 409 11.00 6.12 -3.68
CA LEU A 409 11.89 5.34 -4.56
C LEU A 409 12.98 6.20 -5.21
N GLY A 410 12.72 7.47 -5.48
CA GLY A 410 13.69 8.36 -6.11
C GLY A 410 13.13 9.74 -6.40
N VAL A 411 14.03 10.68 -6.71
CA VAL A 411 13.71 12.05 -7.09
C VAL A 411 14.46 12.39 -8.37
N GLU A 412 13.72 12.84 -9.37
CA GLU A 412 14.25 13.38 -10.61
C GLU A 412 14.01 14.89 -10.61
N ALA A 413 15.10 15.65 -10.59
CA ALA A 413 15.07 17.11 -10.60
C ALA A 413 15.75 17.64 -11.88
N PRO A 414 15.05 18.37 -12.76
CA PRO A 414 15.64 19.08 -13.89
C PRO A 414 16.47 20.29 -13.42
N GLU A 415 16.90 21.16 -14.34
CA GLU A 415 17.59 22.41 -13.98
C GLU A 415 16.67 23.31 -13.14
N LEU A 416 17.00 23.48 -11.85
CA LEU A 416 16.30 24.38 -10.93
C LEU A 416 17.10 25.67 -10.74
N TYR A 417 16.40 26.79 -10.51
CA TYR A 417 16.98 28.12 -10.30
C TYR A 417 16.52 28.70 -8.97
N ALA A 418 17.44 29.37 -8.27
CA ALA A 418 17.15 29.94 -6.96
C ALA A 418 16.08 31.05 -7.04
N GLY A 419 15.04 30.92 -6.21
CA GLY A 419 13.93 31.86 -6.10
C GLY A 419 12.83 31.69 -7.14
N GLU A 420 12.82 30.62 -7.94
CA GLU A 420 11.78 30.30 -8.91
C GLU A 420 11.15 28.92 -8.67
N TRP A 421 9.90 28.78 -9.06
CA TRP A 421 9.19 27.50 -9.02
C TRP A 421 9.69 26.57 -10.12
N GLY A 422 10.08 25.36 -9.74
CA GLY A 422 10.50 24.30 -10.65
C GLY A 422 9.85 22.98 -10.30
N LYS A 423 9.68 22.14 -11.32
CA LYS A 423 9.04 20.83 -11.20
C LYS A 423 10.05 19.77 -10.79
N VAL A 424 9.72 18.97 -9.80
CA VAL A 424 10.48 17.80 -9.37
C VAL A 424 9.58 16.59 -9.41
N ILE A 425 10.05 15.50 -10.02
CA ILE A 425 9.30 14.25 -10.12
C ILE A 425 9.77 13.32 -9.02
N VAL A 426 8.86 12.93 -8.15
CA VAL A 426 9.12 11.99 -7.05
C VAL A 426 8.48 10.65 -7.38
N ARG A 427 9.29 9.60 -7.44
CA ARG A 427 8.78 8.23 -7.56
C ARG A 427 8.48 7.70 -6.17
N VAL A 428 7.24 7.28 -5.95
CA VAL A 428 6.73 6.78 -4.67
C VAL A 428 6.02 5.45 -4.85
N ARG A 429 5.92 4.68 -3.77
CA ARG A 429 5.15 3.44 -3.70
C ARG A 429 4.35 3.44 -2.40
N GLY A 430 3.10 2.99 -2.47
CA GLY A 430 2.24 2.90 -1.30
C GLY A 430 0.90 2.24 -1.60
N LEU A 431 0.00 2.30 -0.61
CA LEU A 431 -1.36 1.77 -0.65
C LEU A 431 -2.32 2.86 -0.16
N GLY A 432 -3.45 3.03 -0.84
CA GLY A 432 -4.50 3.98 -0.48
C GLY A 432 -4.03 5.43 -0.46
N GLU A 433 -4.75 6.25 0.26
CA GLU A 433 -4.47 7.69 0.39
C GLU A 433 -3.17 7.92 1.18
N ALA A 434 -2.26 8.70 0.59
CA ALA A 434 -0.98 9.07 1.16
C ALA A 434 -0.77 10.57 1.10
N ARG A 435 -0.09 11.13 2.10
CA ARG A 435 0.34 12.54 2.12
C ARG A 435 1.83 12.62 1.91
N ILE A 436 2.25 13.55 1.03
CA ILE A 436 3.66 13.88 0.84
C ILE A 436 3.98 15.14 1.62
N SER A 437 5.10 15.15 2.32
CA SER A 437 5.69 16.36 2.91
C SER A 437 7.15 16.50 2.53
N ILE A 438 7.59 17.75 2.41
CA ILE A 438 8.97 18.11 2.08
C ILE A 438 9.53 18.96 3.22
N GLU A 439 10.72 18.63 3.69
CA GLU A 439 11.47 19.38 4.70
C GLU A 439 12.83 19.81 4.11
N GLY A 440 13.20 21.09 4.24
CA GLY A 440 14.47 21.65 3.74
C GLY A 440 14.36 23.13 3.39
N ASP A 441 15.45 23.72 2.88
CA ASP A 441 15.50 25.13 2.43
C ASP A 441 14.83 25.34 1.06
N VAL A 442 13.59 24.85 0.95
CA VAL A 442 12.74 24.93 -0.25
C VAL A 442 11.31 25.28 0.16
N GLU A 443 10.66 26.17 -0.59
CA GLU A 443 9.20 26.29 -0.58
C GLU A 443 8.62 25.16 -1.45
N PHE A 444 7.48 24.58 -1.07
CA PHE A 444 6.80 23.59 -1.92
C PHE A 444 5.29 23.83 -1.92
N GLU A 445 4.65 23.56 -3.05
CA GLU A 445 3.20 23.63 -3.18
C GLU A 445 2.60 22.28 -2.73
N ALA A 446 1.73 22.30 -1.72
CA ALA A 446 1.24 21.09 -1.07
C ALA A 446 0.34 20.28 -2.01
N SER A 447 0.53 18.96 -2.04
CA SER A 447 -0.49 18.03 -2.58
C SER A 447 -1.49 17.70 -1.47
N GLU A 448 -2.78 17.96 -1.67
CA GLU A 448 -3.83 17.75 -0.64
C GLU A 448 -3.94 16.30 -0.18
N SER A 449 -3.88 15.34 -1.11
CA SER A 449 -3.66 13.91 -0.86
C SER A 449 -3.47 13.13 -2.16
N LEU A 450 -2.78 11.99 -2.09
CA LEU A 450 -2.45 11.15 -3.25
C LEU A 450 -2.95 9.73 -3.05
N GLU A 451 -3.86 9.29 -3.91
CA GLU A 451 -4.28 7.89 -3.93
C GLU A 451 -3.18 7.01 -4.56
N LEU A 452 -2.55 6.13 -3.79
CA LEU A 452 -1.49 5.24 -4.23
C LEU A 452 -2.00 3.80 -4.40
N ARG A 453 -1.71 3.22 -5.57
CA ARG A 453 -1.88 1.78 -5.82
C ARG A 453 -0.64 1.28 -6.53
N GLY A 454 0.35 0.87 -5.74
CA GLY A 454 1.67 0.50 -6.26
C GLY A 454 2.56 1.71 -6.51
N GLU A 455 3.38 1.64 -7.57
CA GLU A 455 4.36 2.70 -7.88
C GLU A 455 3.72 3.81 -8.70
N LYS A 456 3.96 5.06 -8.32
CA LYS A 456 3.53 6.26 -9.03
C LYS A 456 4.64 7.29 -9.09
N SER A 457 4.61 8.12 -10.14
CA SER A 457 5.42 9.33 -10.23
C SER A 457 4.55 10.53 -9.94
N VAL A 458 4.96 11.36 -8.99
CA VAL A 458 4.24 12.56 -8.56
C VAL A 458 5.06 13.77 -8.93
N GLU A 459 4.45 14.73 -9.62
CA GLU A 459 5.08 16.02 -9.92
C GLU A 459 4.81 16.98 -8.76
N LEU A 460 5.87 17.53 -8.19
CA LEU A 460 5.82 18.51 -7.11
C LEU A 460 6.48 19.81 -7.58
N LEU A 461 5.84 20.93 -7.29
CA LEU A 461 6.43 22.25 -7.50
C LEU A 461 7.22 22.64 -6.26
N VAL A 462 8.51 22.94 -6.47
CA VAL A 462 9.44 23.37 -5.42
C VAL A 462 10.12 24.66 -5.84
N LYS A 463 10.38 25.54 -4.89
CA LYS A 463 11.08 26.80 -5.09
C LYS A 463 12.26 26.90 -4.10
N PRO A 464 13.50 26.67 -4.57
CA PRO A 464 14.67 26.72 -3.70
C PRO A 464 15.05 28.14 -3.29
N SER A 465 15.45 28.32 -2.03
CA SER A 465 15.81 29.63 -1.50
C SER A 465 17.23 30.08 -1.83
N ALA A 466 18.14 29.15 -2.15
CA ALA A 466 19.56 29.41 -2.42
C ALA A 466 20.10 28.53 -3.56
N SER A 467 21.16 29.01 -4.23
CA SER A 467 21.90 28.25 -5.25
C SER A 467 22.94 27.31 -4.63
N GLY A 468 23.30 26.23 -5.32
CA GLY A 468 24.26 25.23 -4.87
C GLY A 468 23.60 23.89 -4.55
N GLN A 469 24.16 23.15 -3.59
CA GLN A 469 23.63 21.89 -3.11
C GLN A 469 22.62 22.13 -2.00
N VAL A 470 21.33 21.90 -2.28
CA VAL A 470 20.25 22.09 -1.31
C VAL A 470 19.78 20.73 -0.80
N PRO A 471 20.02 20.38 0.48
CA PRO A 471 19.54 19.13 1.05
C PRO A 471 18.03 19.20 1.31
N VAL A 472 17.31 18.15 0.95
CA VAL A 472 15.86 18.05 1.06
C VAL A 472 15.49 16.65 1.57
N LYS A 473 14.50 16.57 2.46
CA LYS A 473 13.89 15.31 2.88
C LYS A 473 12.47 15.23 2.39
N ILE A 474 12.11 14.10 1.80
CA ILE A 474 10.74 13.81 1.37
C ILE A 474 10.19 12.70 2.24
N SER A 475 9.01 12.93 2.79
CA SER A 475 8.28 11.96 3.58
C SER A 475 6.96 11.61 2.90
N LEU A 476 6.57 10.35 3.02
CA LEU A 476 5.30 9.81 2.57
C LEU A 476 4.60 9.17 3.76
N GLU A 477 3.34 9.52 4.01
CA GLU A 477 2.59 9.04 5.17
C GLU A 477 1.21 8.49 4.78
N THR A 478 0.88 7.30 5.29
CA THR A 478 -0.42 6.62 5.12
C THR A 478 -0.82 5.98 6.44
N LEU A 479 -2.06 6.20 6.90
CA LEU A 479 -2.60 5.64 8.17
C LEU A 479 -1.70 5.85 9.40
N GLY A 480 -0.98 6.99 9.43
CA GLY A 480 -0.03 7.35 10.49
C GLY A 480 1.34 6.65 10.40
N ILE A 481 1.62 5.93 9.30
CA ILE A 481 2.90 5.25 9.04
C ILE A 481 3.69 6.09 8.05
N LYS A 482 4.91 6.51 8.42
CA LYS A 482 5.76 7.43 7.66
C LYS A 482 6.98 6.73 7.07
N ALA A 483 7.23 6.92 5.77
CA ALA A 483 8.46 6.54 5.07
C ALA A 483 9.20 7.81 4.62
N THR A 484 10.49 7.95 4.94
CA THR A 484 11.26 9.17 4.67
C THR A 484 12.52 8.87 3.87
N ARG A 485 12.91 9.78 2.96
CA ARG A 485 14.17 9.69 2.21
C ARG A 485 14.78 11.07 1.95
N SER A 486 16.09 11.16 2.14
CA SER A 486 16.88 12.38 1.89
C SER A 486 17.43 12.43 0.46
N PHE A 487 17.48 13.63 -0.11
CA PHE A 487 18.01 13.94 -1.45
C PHE A 487 18.75 15.29 -1.43
N THR A 488 19.53 15.56 -2.46
CA THR A 488 20.22 16.85 -2.64
C THR A 488 19.88 17.41 -4.02
N LEU A 489 19.27 18.59 -4.06
CA LEU A 489 18.96 19.31 -5.29
C LEU A 489 20.16 20.15 -5.73
N GLN A 490 20.44 20.19 -7.03
CA GLN A 490 21.43 21.10 -7.62
C GLN A 490 20.70 22.33 -8.17
N VAL A 491 20.99 23.51 -7.62
CA VAL A 491 20.26 24.76 -7.93
C VAL A 491 21.20 25.80 -8.51
N LYS A 492 20.85 26.37 -9.66
CA LYS A 492 21.60 27.44 -10.35
C LYS A 492 21.25 28.83 -9.82
N SER A 493 22.10 29.82 -10.09
CA SER A 493 21.92 31.20 -9.62
C SER A 493 20.98 32.01 -10.53
N ARG A 494 20.48 33.15 -10.02
CA ARG A 494 19.71 34.13 -10.81
C ARG A 494 20.51 34.77 -11.95
N VAL A 495 21.83 34.89 -11.79
CA VAL A 495 22.71 35.42 -12.85
C VAL A 495 22.73 34.47 -14.04
N ASP A 496 22.80 33.16 -13.80
CA ASP A 496 22.78 32.14 -14.86
C ASP A 496 21.45 32.16 -15.63
N LEU A 497 20.34 32.43 -14.93
CA LEU A 497 19.03 32.59 -15.55
C LEU A 497 18.98 33.82 -16.48
N ALA A 498 19.47 34.97 -16.00
CA ALA A 498 19.50 36.21 -16.78
C ALA A 498 20.37 36.08 -18.04
N VAL A 499 21.55 35.45 -17.93
CA VAL A 499 22.41 35.20 -19.09
C VAL A 499 21.71 34.31 -20.11
N LYS A 500 21.07 33.22 -19.68
CA LYS A 500 20.31 32.31 -20.57
C LYS A 500 19.18 33.04 -21.30
N PHE A 501 18.49 33.97 -20.63
CA PHE A 501 17.48 34.82 -21.26
C PHE A 501 18.07 35.75 -22.33
N LEU A 502 19.22 36.38 -22.05
CA LEU A 502 19.84 37.37 -22.95
C LEU A 502 20.47 36.76 -24.20
N VAL A 503 20.98 35.53 -24.13
CA VAL A 503 21.63 34.82 -25.25
C VAL A 503 20.69 34.57 -26.44
N GLY A 504 19.37 34.66 -26.26
CA GLY A 504 18.37 34.57 -27.33
C GLY A 504 17.74 35.91 -27.74
N ARG A 505 18.10 37.02 -27.08
CA ARG A 505 17.46 38.32 -27.28
C ARG A 505 18.12 39.08 -28.42
N ARG A 506 17.30 39.57 -29.35
CA ARG A 506 17.73 40.43 -30.46
C ARG A 506 18.11 41.81 -29.93
N VAL A 507 19.26 42.34 -30.33
CA VAL A 507 19.63 43.73 -30.06
C VAL A 507 19.08 44.58 -31.18
N GLU A 508 18.11 45.44 -30.88
CA GLU A 508 17.54 46.39 -31.85
C GLU A 508 18.56 47.51 -32.13
N LEU A 509 18.97 47.60 -33.40
CA LEU A 509 19.95 48.56 -33.89
C LEU A 509 19.26 49.47 -34.89
N ASP A 510 18.60 50.51 -34.36
CA ASP A 510 17.71 51.45 -35.07
C ASP A 510 18.39 52.24 -36.19
N GLN A 511 19.72 52.18 -36.30
CA GLN A 511 20.54 53.08 -37.13
C GLN A 511 20.98 52.49 -38.49
N LEU A 512 20.70 51.22 -38.79
CA LEU A 512 21.35 50.50 -39.92
C LEU A 512 20.38 49.79 -40.90
N GLU A 513 19.11 50.19 -40.94
CA GLU A 513 18.12 49.58 -41.84
C GLU A 513 18.23 50.14 -43.28
N GLY A 514 19.12 49.56 -44.09
CA GLY A 514 19.18 49.82 -45.55
C GLY A 514 20.45 49.35 -46.27
N ASP A 515 21.59 49.35 -45.59
CA ASP A 515 22.90 49.48 -46.27
C ASP A 515 23.62 48.18 -46.64
N PHE A 516 23.11 47.00 -46.26
CA PHE A 516 23.84 45.76 -46.48
C PHE A 516 24.12 45.50 -47.97
N ARG A 517 23.16 45.82 -48.86
CA ARG A 517 23.32 45.65 -50.30
C ARG A 517 24.40 46.55 -50.89
N GLU A 518 24.61 47.75 -50.32
CA GLU A 518 25.60 48.71 -50.81
C GLU A 518 27.04 48.26 -50.53
N LYS A 519 27.25 47.44 -49.50
CA LYS A 519 28.56 46.84 -49.19
C LYS A 519 28.95 45.71 -50.15
N LEU A 520 27.99 45.09 -50.84
CA LEU A 520 28.24 43.96 -51.72
C LEU A 520 28.72 44.42 -53.10
N ARG A 521 29.98 44.11 -53.42
CA ARG A 521 30.54 44.36 -54.76
C ARG A 521 30.32 43.14 -55.65
N PRO A 522 29.56 43.23 -56.76
CA PRO A 522 29.34 42.07 -57.63
C PRO A 522 30.66 41.60 -58.26
N LEU A 523 30.85 40.28 -58.31
CA LEU A 523 32.03 39.69 -58.95
C LEU A 523 31.92 39.84 -60.47
N ARG A 524 33.01 40.31 -61.11
CA ARG A 524 33.09 40.40 -62.59
C ARG A 524 32.88 39.04 -63.27
N ARG A 525 33.27 37.95 -62.61
CA ARG A 525 33.04 36.56 -63.03
C ARG A 525 32.61 35.73 -61.82
N PRO A 526 31.32 35.41 -61.66
CA PRO A 526 30.87 34.46 -60.66
C PRO A 526 31.49 33.08 -60.90
N PHE A 527 31.88 32.39 -59.84
CA PHE A 527 32.45 31.05 -59.90
C PHE A 527 31.82 30.14 -58.84
N ARG A 528 32.12 28.84 -58.90
CA ARG A 528 31.64 27.87 -57.91
C ARG A 528 32.77 27.34 -57.04
N LEU A 529 32.48 27.16 -55.76
CA LEU A 529 33.29 26.43 -54.81
C LEU A 529 32.49 25.24 -54.30
N GLY A 530 32.76 24.05 -54.84
CA GLY A 530 31.89 22.89 -54.65
C GLY A 530 30.45 23.19 -55.10
N ARG A 531 29.49 23.11 -54.17
CA ARG A 531 28.07 23.42 -54.42
C ARG A 531 27.72 24.91 -54.26
N LEU A 532 28.64 25.74 -53.74
CA LEU A 532 28.40 27.16 -53.48
C LEU A 532 28.64 28.00 -54.74
N LYS A 533 27.69 28.85 -55.09
CA LYS A 533 27.79 29.87 -56.15
C LYS A 533 28.26 31.18 -55.53
N CYS A 534 29.50 31.58 -55.79
CA CYS A 534 30.06 32.83 -55.31
C CYS A 534 29.77 33.97 -56.29
N ARG A 535 29.09 35.02 -55.80
CA ARG A 535 28.54 36.09 -56.66
C ARG A 535 28.97 37.49 -56.26
N SER A 536 29.28 37.73 -54.99
CA SER A 536 29.62 39.06 -54.50
C SER A 536 30.82 39.02 -53.57
N LEU A 537 31.61 40.08 -53.60
CA LEU A 537 32.71 40.36 -52.69
C LEU A 537 32.18 41.19 -51.53
N LEU A 538 32.38 40.71 -50.30
CA LEU A 538 32.04 41.43 -49.07
C LEU A 538 33.24 42.27 -48.58
N GLY A 539 34.45 41.69 -48.63
CA GLY A 539 35.68 42.38 -48.22
C GLY A 539 36.92 41.69 -48.77
N GLN A 540 37.93 42.49 -49.12
CA GLN A 540 39.23 42.00 -49.60
C GLN A 540 40.33 42.66 -48.78
N GLY A 541 41.04 41.88 -47.97
CA GLY A 541 42.23 42.30 -47.24
C GLY A 541 43.51 41.76 -47.86
N GLY A 542 44.66 42.15 -47.29
CA GLY A 542 45.98 41.71 -47.77
C GLY A 542 46.21 40.19 -47.68
N PHE A 543 45.57 39.51 -46.71
CA PHE A 543 45.78 38.08 -46.46
C PHE A 543 44.55 37.20 -46.72
N ALA A 544 43.34 37.71 -46.48
CA ALA A 544 42.09 36.98 -46.69
C ALA A 544 41.04 37.81 -47.44
N THR A 545 40.21 37.12 -48.21
CA THR A 545 39.07 37.65 -48.97
C THR A 545 37.80 36.97 -48.49
N VAL A 546 36.75 37.75 -48.25
CA VAL A 546 35.44 37.27 -47.81
C VAL A 546 34.41 37.52 -48.92
N LEU A 547 33.78 36.44 -49.38
CA LEU A 547 32.77 36.43 -50.42
C LEU A 547 31.39 36.12 -49.85
N VAL A 548 30.36 36.54 -50.55
CA VAL A 548 29.00 36.02 -50.36
C VAL A 548 28.73 34.96 -51.42
N CYS A 549 28.51 33.74 -50.94
CA CYS A 549 28.20 32.60 -51.79
C CYS A 549 26.85 31.99 -51.39
N MET A 550 26.13 31.43 -52.37
CA MET A 550 24.80 30.85 -52.17
C MET A 550 24.83 29.37 -52.52
N ASP A 551 24.22 28.52 -51.70
CA ASP A 551 24.09 27.10 -52.00
C ASP A 551 22.99 26.80 -53.04
N GLU A 552 22.69 25.52 -53.23
CA GLU A 552 21.64 25.06 -54.13
C GLU A 552 20.21 25.30 -53.62
N PHE A 553 20.05 25.55 -52.33
CA PHE A 553 18.77 25.80 -51.65
C PHE A 553 18.46 27.30 -51.49
N GLY A 554 19.38 28.18 -51.90
CA GLY A 554 19.20 29.63 -51.83
C GLY A 554 19.71 30.27 -50.53
N VAL A 555 20.36 29.49 -49.66
CA VAL A 555 20.95 29.99 -48.41
C VAL A 555 22.28 30.69 -48.72
N SER A 556 22.48 31.88 -48.16
CA SER A 556 23.68 32.68 -48.36
C SER A 556 24.66 32.51 -47.20
N TYR A 557 25.94 32.37 -47.54
CA TYR A 557 27.04 32.14 -46.62
C TYR A 557 28.15 33.17 -46.85
N ALA A 558 28.88 33.49 -45.78
CA ALA A 558 30.15 34.19 -45.87
C ALA A 558 31.26 33.16 -46.10
N VAL A 559 32.01 33.29 -47.19
CA VAL A 559 33.11 32.38 -47.54
C VAL A 559 34.43 33.13 -47.44
N LYS A 560 35.26 32.78 -46.47
CA LYS A 560 36.60 33.33 -46.23
C LYS A 560 37.63 32.44 -46.92
N MET A 561 38.48 33.01 -47.77
CA MET A 561 39.58 32.29 -48.44
C MET A 561 40.83 33.16 -48.52
N PRO A 562 42.02 32.59 -48.71
CA PRO A 562 43.23 33.38 -48.91
C PRO A 562 43.11 34.30 -50.12
N THR A 563 43.54 35.55 -50.01
CA THR A 563 43.41 36.55 -51.10
C THR A 563 44.13 36.11 -52.38
N GLN A 564 45.25 35.39 -52.23
CA GLN A 564 46.00 34.84 -53.37
C GLN A 564 45.17 33.81 -54.14
N VAL A 565 44.50 32.89 -53.44
CA VAL A 565 43.61 31.88 -54.02
C VAL A 565 42.46 32.54 -54.78
N TYR A 566 41.82 33.54 -54.18
CA TYR A 566 40.77 34.31 -54.85
C TYR A 566 41.27 35.03 -56.12
N THR A 567 42.46 35.62 -56.07
CA THR A 567 43.06 36.34 -57.20
C THR A 567 43.36 35.42 -58.37
N GLU A 568 43.85 34.21 -58.09
CA GLU A 568 44.11 33.19 -59.12
C GLU A 568 42.81 32.68 -59.76
N LEU A 569 41.80 32.33 -58.94
CA LEU A 569 40.49 31.88 -59.41
C LEU A 569 39.77 32.90 -60.31
N THR A 570 40.10 34.18 -60.15
CA THR A 570 39.49 35.29 -60.92
C THR A 570 40.39 35.82 -62.04
N SER A 571 41.60 35.27 -62.22
CA SER A 571 42.54 35.67 -63.27
C SER A 571 42.11 35.18 -64.68
N VAL A 572 42.56 35.87 -65.73
CA VAL A 572 42.00 35.77 -67.10
C VAL A 572 42.42 34.49 -67.86
N ARG A 573 43.41 33.72 -67.39
CA ARG A 573 43.87 32.48 -68.04
C ARG A 573 43.17 31.27 -67.41
N GLY A 574 42.23 30.66 -68.13
CA GLY A 574 41.49 29.46 -67.72
C GLY A 574 42.33 28.17 -67.65
N GLY A 575 43.36 28.14 -66.82
CA GLY A 575 44.09 26.93 -66.43
C GLY A 575 43.71 26.53 -65.00
N ALA A 576 43.70 25.22 -64.72
CA ALA A 576 43.55 24.70 -63.36
C ALA A 576 44.56 25.38 -62.42
N PRO A 577 44.19 25.71 -61.17
CA PRO A 577 45.08 26.40 -60.25
C PRO A 577 46.36 25.58 -60.06
N THR A 578 47.50 26.15 -60.46
CA THR A 578 48.83 25.65 -60.07
C THR A 578 48.90 25.58 -58.55
N GLN A 579 49.45 24.50 -57.98
CA GLN A 579 49.59 24.31 -56.53
C GLN A 579 50.03 25.61 -55.83
N VAL A 580 49.08 26.30 -55.21
CA VAL A 580 49.36 27.54 -54.49
C VAL A 580 50.01 27.15 -53.18
N ASN A 581 51.28 27.48 -52.99
CA ASN A 581 51.98 27.26 -51.73
C ASN A 581 51.54 28.34 -50.71
N VAL A 582 50.28 28.26 -50.27
CA VAL A 582 49.72 29.16 -49.25
C VAL A 582 50.08 28.61 -47.88
N ASP A 583 50.52 29.48 -46.95
CA ASP A 583 50.65 29.11 -45.55
C ASP A 583 49.28 28.84 -44.91
N LEU A 584 48.83 27.58 -45.02
CA LEU A 584 47.57 27.09 -44.46
C LEU A 584 47.60 26.99 -42.93
N LYS A 585 48.75 27.22 -42.26
CA LYS A 585 48.84 27.06 -40.80
C LYS A 585 47.94 28.03 -40.04
N SER A 586 47.63 29.21 -40.58
CA SER A 586 46.70 30.17 -39.98
C SER A 586 45.25 29.70 -40.12
N PHE A 587 44.85 29.25 -41.31
CA PHE A 587 43.53 28.68 -41.59
C PHE A 587 43.25 27.41 -40.78
N MET A 588 44.23 26.50 -40.69
CA MET A 588 44.06 25.25 -39.92
C MET A 588 43.91 25.52 -38.42
N ARG A 589 44.59 26.54 -37.89
CA ARG A 589 44.39 27.01 -36.50
C ARG A 589 42.99 27.57 -36.29
N GLU A 590 42.50 28.36 -37.24
CA GLU A 590 41.12 28.89 -37.21
C GLU A 590 40.09 27.75 -37.24
N VAL A 591 40.27 26.74 -38.11
CA VAL A 591 39.40 25.54 -38.19
C VAL A 591 39.39 24.77 -36.88
N GLU A 592 40.55 24.56 -36.27
CA GLU A 592 40.70 23.79 -35.03
C GLU A 592 39.99 24.46 -33.86
N ALA A 593 40.16 25.78 -33.71
CA ALA A 593 39.44 26.57 -32.72
C ALA A 593 37.92 26.49 -32.96
N LEU A 594 37.47 26.74 -34.19
CA LEU A 594 36.04 26.76 -34.55
C LEU A 594 35.34 25.42 -34.36
N ARG A 595 35.97 24.29 -34.70
CA ARG A 595 35.41 22.94 -34.46
C ARG A 595 35.19 22.67 -32.97
N SER A 596 36.01 23.26 -32.11
CA SER A 596 35.94 23.07 -30.66
C SER A 596 34.85 23.92 -30.00
N VAL A 597 34.38 24.97 -30.69
CA VAL A 597 33.41 25.95 -30.15
C VAL A 597 32.13 26.11 -30.99
N SER A 598 31.98 25.35 -32.08
CA SER A 598 30.80 25.38 -32.94
C SER A 598 29.53 25.03 -32.16
N GLY A 599 28.45 25.77 -32.40
CA GLY A 599 27.13 25.55 -31.77
C GLY A 599 26.79 26.53 -30.65
N HIS A 600 27.73 27.38 -30.22
CA HIS A 600 27.41 28.48 -29.32
C HIS A 600 26.63 29.58 -30.07
N PRO A 601 25.48 30.06 -29.57
CA PRO A 601 24.62 31.02 -30.28
C PRO A 601 25.33 32.35 -30.60
N CYS A 602 26.23 32.79 -29.74
CA CYS A 602 26.99 34.05 -29.89
C CYS A 602 28.37 33.88 -30.55
N ILE A 603 28.65 32.73 -31.17
CA ILE A 603 29.82 32.52 -32.03
C ILE A 603 29.34 32.38 -33.48
N VAL A 604 30.05 32.98 -34.44
CA VAL A 604 29.70 32.89 -35.86
C VAL A 604 29.59 31.42 -36.29
N GLY A 605 28.48 31.04 -36.93
CA GLY A 605 28.23 29.66 -37.32
C GLY A 605 29.25 29.15 -38.35
N PHE A 606 30.16 28.28 -37.94
CA PHE A 606 31.08 27.59 -38.85
C PHE A 606 30.40 26.37 -39.47
N HIS A 607 30.26 26.35 -40.79
CA HIS A 607 29.51 25.32 -41.52
C HIS A 607 30.43 24.28 -42.16
N ALA A 608 31.52 24.70 -42.79
CA ALA A 608 32.41 23.79 -43.49
C ALA A 608 33.80 24.40 -43.74
N PHE A 609 34.79 23.53 -43.84
CA PHE A 609 36.07 23.83 -44.50
C PHE A 609 36.10 23.11 -45.84
N LEU A 610 36.45 23.83 -46.91
CA LEU A 610 36.64 23.31 -48.25
C LEU A 610 38.14 23.15 -48.48
N ASP A 611 38.63 21.95 -48.75
CA ASP A 611 40.07 21.67 -48.87
C ASP A 611 40.67 22.10 -50.22
N SER A 612 39.84 22.25 -51.26
CA SER A 612 40.32 22.47 -52.64
C SER A 612 39.32 23.28 -53.47
N PRO A 613 39.53 24.60 -53.64
CA PRO A 613 40.55 25.41 -52.97
C PRO A 613 40.22 25.69 -51.49
N PRO A 614 41.24 25.97 -50.64
CA PRO A 614 41.07 26.20 -49.20
C PRO A 614 40.13 27.38 -48.91
N ALA A 615 38.98 27.12 -48.30
CA ALA A 615 38.01 28.14 -47.92
C ALA A 615 37.19 27.74 -46.69
N LEU A 616 36.85 28.71 -45.85
CA LEU A 616 35.99 28.55 -44.67
C LEU A 616 34.61 29.11 -44.95
N VAL A 617 33.58 28.32 -44.66
CA VAL A 617 32.17 28.67 -44.88
C VAL A 617 31.53 29.01 -43.53
N PHE A 618 31.03 30.22 -43.42
CA PHE A 618 30.43 30.79 -42.23
C PHE A 618 28.99 31.24 -42.48
N GLU A 619 28.22 31.34 -41.39
CA GLU A 619 26.98 32.12 -41.32
C GLU A 619 27.23 33.53 -41.88
N LEU A 620 26.32 34.01 -42.73
CA LEU A 620 26.39 35.38 -43.24
C LEU A 620 25.82 36.36 -42.20
N CYS A 621 26.64 37.27 -41.71
CA CYS A 621 26.23 38.35 -40.81
C CYS A 621 25.96 39.66 -41.56
N LYS A 622 25.10 40.53 -41.00
CA LYS A 622 24.59 41.75 -41.64
C LYS A 622 25.58 42.93 -41.51
N TYR A 623 26.22 43.13 -40.37
CA TYR A 623 27.23 44.19 -40.17
C TYR A 623 28.13 43.87 -38.98
N SER A 624 29.26 44.58 -38.85
CA SER A 624 30.14 44.54 -37.69
C SER A 624 29.76 45.61 -36.66
N LEU A 625 30.16 45.45 -35.40
CA LEU A 625 30.01 46.49 -34.37
C LEU A 625 30.72 47.77 -34.79
N ARG A 626 31.86 47.69 -35.49
CA ARG A 626 32.53 48.88 -36.07
C ARG A 626 31.59 49.68 -36.98
N ASP A 627 30.79 49.00 -37.80
CA ASP A 627 29.86 49.68 -38.70
C ASP A 627 28.79 50.45 -37.92
N VAL A 628 28.31 49.87 -36.82
CA VAL A 628 27.35 50.51 -35.91
C VAL A 628 27.94 51.77 -35.30
N LEU A 629 29.17 51.67 -34.79
CA LEU A 629 29.81 52.76 -34.06
C LEU A 629 30.18 53.97 -34.93
N ARG A 630 30.17 53.84 -36.26
CA ARG A 630 30.29 54.99 -37.18
C ARG A 630 29.11 55.95 -37.09
N HIS A 631 27.96 55.48 -36.63
CA HIS A 631 26.75 56.27 -36.45
C HIS A 631 26.56 56.79 -35.01
N GLY A 632 27.49 56.44 -34.10
CA GLY A 632 27.50 56.87 -32.70
C GLY A 632 27.61 55.71 -31.71
N GLY A 633 27.81 56.02 -30.44
CA GLY A 633 27.82 55.03 -29.36
C GLY A 633 26.43 54.42 -29.12
N LEU A 634 26.42 53.16 -28.65
CA LEU A 634 25.20 52.43 -28.29
C LEU A 634 24.59 52.89 -26.96
N GLY A 635 25.39 53.58 -26.13
CA GLY A 635 25.05 53.85 -24.75
C GLY A 635 25.24 52.63 -23.82
N PRO A 636 25.15 52.85 -22.50
CA PRO A 636 25.59 51.89 -21.48
C PRO A 636 24.82 50.56 -21.47
N VAL A 637 23.49 50.63 -21.62
CA VAL A 637 22.63 49.43 -21.53
C VAL A 637 22.79 48.54 -22.77
N ARG A 638 22.65 49.12 -23.98
CA ARG A 638 22.79 48.36 -25.24
C ARG A 638 24.21 47.80 -25.41
N ALA A 639 25.24 48.56 -25.02
CA ALA A 639 26.61 48.04 -25.02
C ALA A 639 26.77 46.85 -24.06
N ALA A 640 26.19 46.91 -22.86
CA ALA A 640 26.22 45.78 -21.92
C ALA A 640 25.42 44.57 -22.43
N GLU A 641 24.27 44.75 -23.09
CA GLU A 641 23.50 43.66 -23.70
C GLU A 641 24.26 42.94 -24.82
N VAL A 642 25.01 43.68 -25.63
CA VAL A 642 25.89 43.10 -26.66
C VAL A 642 27.05 42.37 -26.00
N LEU A 643 27.73 43.02 -25.05
CA LEU A 643 29.00 42.50 -24.53
C LEU A 643 28.85 41.43 -23.47
N VAL A 644 27.71 41.31 -22.78
CA VAL A 644 27.45 40.15 -21.92
C VAL A 644 27.35 38.86 -22.75
N GLN A 645 26.76 38.94 -23.95
CA GLN A 645 26.65 37.83 -24.87
C GLN A 645 28.01 37.46 -25.49
N ILE A 646 28.81 38.46 -25.85
CA ILE A 646 30.19 38.23 -26.32
C ILE A 646 31.10 37.71 -25.20
N ALA A 647 30.94 38.21 -23.98
CA ALA A 647 31.66 37.69 -22.82
C ALA A 647 31.28 36.23 -22.51
N ASP A 648 30.01 35.85 -22.69
CA ASP A 648 29.59 34.44 -22.56
C ASP A 648 30.22 33.55 -23.64
N ALA A 649 30.24 34.00 -24.90
CA ALA A 649 30.95 33.30 -25.98
C ALA A 649 32.46 33.15 -25.72
N LEU A 650 33.11 34.22 -25.24
CA LEU A 650 34.53 34.19 -24.88
C LEU A 650 34.79 33.30 -23.65
N ALA A 651 33.93 33.33 -22.63
CA ALA A 651 34.04 32.42 -21.49
C ALA A 651 33.90 30.95 -21.92
N PHE A 652 32.99 30.68 -22.86
CA PHE A 652 32.86 29.36 -23.48
C PHE A 652 34.12 28.98 -24.27
N LEU A 653 34.67 29.88 -25.09
CA LEU A 653 35.95 29.69 -25.80
C LEU A 653 37.11 29.38 -24.84
N HIS A 654 37.23 30.14 -23.75
CA HIS A 654 38.23 29.94 -22.71
C HIS A 654 38.05 28.58 -22.01
N SER A 655 36.81 28.16 -21.76
CA SER A 655 36.50 26.82 -21.21
C SER A 655 36.90 25.67 -22.14
N LYS A 656 36.98 25.93 -23.45
CA LYS A 656 37.48 25.00 -24.47
C LYS A 656 38.99 25.10 -24.68
N GLY A 657 39.67 25.94 -23.89
CA GLY A 657 41.12 26.03 -23.87
C GLY A 657 41.71 26.98 -24.91
N TYR A 658 40.95 27.91 -25.48
CA TYR A 658 41.42 28.87 -26.50
C TYR A 658 41.33 30.31 -26.00
N VAL A 659 42.20 31.19 -26.50
CA VAL A 659 42.16 32.65 -26.36
C VAL A 659 41.90 33.24 -27.74
N HIS A 660 41.01 34.23 -27.87
CA HIS A 660 40.70 34.84 -29.16
C HIS A 660 41.86 35.71 -29.67
N GLY A 661 42.36 36.61 -28.82
CA GLY A 661 43.60 37.38 -29.03
C GLY A 661 43.49 38.60 -29.95
N ASP A 662 42.31 38.89 -30.49
CA ASP A 662 42.03 40.04 -31.38
C ASP A 662 40.55 40.45 -31.28
N VAL A 663 40.03 40.56 -30.05
CA VAL A 663 38.67 41.03 -29.81
C VAL A 663 38.61 42.53 -30.12
N LYS A 664 37.75 42.93 -31.06
CA LYS A 664 37.61 44.31 -31.51
C LYS A 664 36.27 44.52 -32.21
N PRO A 665 35.82 45.77 -32.43
CA PRO A 665 34.51 46.04 -33.03
C PRO A 665 34.33 45.44 -34.44
N GLU A 666 35.39 45.25 -35.21
CA GLU A 666 35.31 44.61 -36.54
C GLU A 666 34.99 43.11 -36.46
N ASN A 667 35.41 42.46 -35.38
CA ASN A 667 35.31 41.00 -35.18
C ASN A 667 34.06 40.59 -34.40
N ILE A 668 33.27 41.57 -33.94
CA ILE A 668 31.94 41.36 -33.38
C ILE A 668 30.93 41.66 -34.47
N LEU A 669 30.30 40.63 -35.02
CA LEU A 669 29.32 40.74 -36.09
C LEU A 669 27.90 40.64 -35.55
N PHE A 670 26.92 41.09 -36.31
CA PHE A 670 25.51 40.91 -35.97
C PHE A 670 24.83 40.04 -37.03
N SER A 671 24.12 39.00 -36.60
CA SER A 671 23.29 38.19 -37.50
C SER A 671 22.17 39.04 -38.13
N PHE A 672 21.47 38.49 -39.11
CA PHE A 672 20.28 39.16 -39.66
C PHE A 672 19.16 39.35 -38.64
N GLU A 673 19.16 38.56 -37.56
CA GLU A 673 18.25 38.76 -36.42
C GLU A 673 18.75 39.77 -35.39
N GLY A 674 19.95 40.35 -35.55
CA GLY A 674 20.51 41.29 -34.58
C GLY A 674 21.15 40.60 -33.35
N VAL A 675 21.54 39.33 -33.45
CA VAL A 675 22.29 38.63 -32.41
C VAL A 675 23.79 38.91 -32.59
N PRO A 676 24.53 39.35 -31.55
CA PRO A 676 25.96 39.56 -31.64
C PRO A 676 26.73 38.22 -31.73
N LYS A 677 27.70 38.15 -32.63
CA LYS A 677 28.48 36.96 -32.99
C LYS A 677 29.97 37.28 -32.94
N LEU A 678 30.71 36.55 -32.13
CA LEU A 678 32.17 36.60 -32.14
C LEU A 678 32.70 35.89 -33.41
N SER A 679 33.62 36.54 -34.12
CA SER A 679 34.14 36.10 -35.42
C SER A 679 35.65 36.37 -35.56
N ASP A 680 36.25 35.86 -36.64
CA ASP A 680 37.67 35.98 -36.99
C ASP A 680 38.63 35.34 -35.97
N PHE A 681 38.66 34.01 -35.95
CA PHE A 681 39.49 33.20 -35.04
C PHE A 681 40.91 32.96 -35.58
N ASN A 682 41.36 33.74 -36.57
CA ASN A 682 42.70 33.65 -37.17
C ASN A 682 43.84 33.73 -36.13
N THR A 683 43.65 34.58 -35.13
CA THR A 683 44.62 34.82 -34.05
C THR A 683 44.42 33.90 -32.86
N ALA A 684 43.39 33.05 -32.89
CA ALA A 684 43.05 32.21 -31.76
C ALA A 684 44.16 31.21 -31.48
N LYS A 685 44.55 31.09 -30.21
CA LYS A 685 45.61 30.18 -29.77
C LYS A 685 45.12 29.32 -28.62
N ALA A 686 45.48 28.04 -28.65
CA ALA A 686 45.25 27.16 -27.50
C ALA A 686 46.10 27.65 -26.32
N LEU A 687 45.52 27.70 -25.11
CA LEU A 687 46.15 28.16 -23.87
C LEU A 687 47.46 27.42 -23.57
N ALA A 688 47.56 26.14 -23.95
CA ALA A 688 48.77 25.32 -23.81
C ALA A 688 49.92 25.72 -24.76
N THR A 689 49.61 26.43 -25.86
CA THR A 689 50.57 26.75 -26.94
C THR A 689 51.11 28.19 -26.88
N ILE A 690 50.74 28.96 -25.86
CA ILE A 690 51.16 30.35 -25.73
C ILE A 690 52.64 30.43 -25.30
N SER A 691 53.53 30.61 -26.27
CA SER A 691 54.95 30.93 -26.13
C SER A 691 55.26 32.35 -26.63
N LYS A 692 56.52 32.84 -26.44
CA LYS A 692 57.07 34.18 -26.78
C LYS A 692 56.94 34.65 -28.26
N THR A 693 56.03 34.08 -29.04
CA THR A 693 55.77 34.45 -30.43
C THR A 693 54.70 35.54 -30.51
N LYS A 694 55.06 36.70 -31.06
CA LYS A 694 54.14 37.84 -31.29
C LYS A 694 52.88 37.34 -32.03
N PRO A 695 51.69 37.36 -31.40
CA PRO A 695 50.44 37.18 -32.13
C PRO A 695 50.29 38.32 -33.14
N GLY A 696 49.56 38.07 -34.24
CA GLY A 696 49.01 39.19 -35.01
C GLY A 696 48.09 39.97 -34.07
N TYR A 697 48.26 41.29 -34.01
CA TYR A 697 47.47 42.16 -33.16
C TYR A 697 47.05 43.39 -33.96
N THR A 698 45.87 43.93 -33.64
CA THR A 698 45.40 45.19 -34.22
C THR A 698 45.79 46.34 -33.28
N PRO A 699 46.52 47.36 -33.74
CA PRO A 699 46.76 48.57 -32.94
C PRO A 699 45.44 49.18 -32.48
N GLY A 700 45.36 49.63 -31.23
CA GLY A 700 44.14 50.19 -30.64
C GLY A 700 43.39 49.26 -29.66
N TYR A 701 43.57 47.93 -29.73
CA TYR A 701 42.88 46.97 -28.86
C TYR A 701 43.78 45.92 -28.20
N ALA A 702 45.04 45.84 -28.63
CA ALA A 702 45.99 44.82 -28.18
C ALA A 702 46.43 45.06 -26.73
N ALA A 703 46.34 44.05 -25.88
CA ALA A 703 46.82 44.15 -24.51
C ALA A 703 48.34 44.42 -24.45
N PRO A 704 48.84 45.11 -23.40
CA PRO A 704 50.26 45.45 -23.25
C PRO A 704 51.22 44.27 -23.49
N GLU A 705 50.90 43.09 -22.94
CA GLU A 705 51.68 41.87 -23.07
C GLU A 705 51.74 41.31 -24.51
N GLN A 706 50.87 41.78 -25.41
CA GLN A 706 50.91 41.43 -26.84
C GLN A 706 51.90 42.32 -27.62
N LEU A 707 52.28 43.49 -27.08
CA LEU A 707 53.17 44.45 -27.73
C LEU A 707 54.65 44.10 -27.51
N TRP A 708 55.00 43.66 -26.30
CA TRP A 708 56.38 43.43 -25.87
C TRP A 708 56.83 41.98 -26.13
N LYS A 709 58.10 41.80 -26.52
CA LYS A 709 58.65 40.50 -26.98
C LYS A 709 58.86 39.47 -25.86
N GLU A 710 58.74 39.86 -24.59
CA GLU A 710 59.21 39.05 -23.45
C GLU A 710 58.11 38.50 -22.54
N GLU A 711 56.85 38.93 -22.72
CA GLU A 711 55.74 38.55 -21.84
C GLU A 711 54.86 37.42 -22.39
N LYS A 712 54.27 36.63 -21.50
CA LYS A 712 53.35 35.53 -21.84
C LYS A 712 51.93 36.07 -21.96
N VAL A 713 51.34 35.96 -23.15
CA VAL A 713 49.92 36.30 -23.37
C VAL A 713 49.03 35.30 -22.61
N THR A 714 47.98 35.76 -21.94
CA THR A 714 46.99 34.93 -21.25
C THR A 714 45.59 35.22 -21.78
N GLU A 715 44.58 34.49 -21.31
CA GLU A 715 43.18 34.79 -21.61
C GLU A 715 42.74 36.20 -21.17
N LYS A 716 43.52 36.84 -20.30
CA LYS A 716 43.32 38.23 -19.82
C LYS A 716 43.60 39.27 -20.89
N ALA A 717 44.22 38.89 -22.02
CA ALA A 717 44.30 39.75 -23.19
C ALA A 717 42.90 40.02 -23.78
N ASP A 718 42.02 39.01 -23.79
CA ASP A 718 40.62 39.19 -24.23
C ASP A 718 39.84 40.07 -23.25
N SER A 719 40.14 40.00 -21.94
CA SER A 719 39.55 40.90 -20.94
C SER A 719 39.90 42.37 -21.20
N TRP A 720 41.16 42.68 -21.50
CA TRP A 720 41.62 44.03 -21.85
C TRP A 720 40.88 44.56 -23.07
N ALA A 721 40.89 43.76 -24.14
CA ALA A 721 40.25 44.11 -25.39
C ALA A 721 38.74 44.32 -25.22
N LEU A 722 38.07 43.46 -24.44
CA LEU A 722 36.65 43.61 -24.12
C LEU A 722 36.35 44.89 -23.33
N GLY A 723 37.25 45.33 -22.45
CA GLY A 723 37.14 46.62 -21.75
C GLY A 723 37.23 47.83 -22.69
N LEU A 724 38.16 47.81 -23.66
CA LEU A 724 38.26 48.85 -24.69
C LEU A 724 37.03 48.87 -25.61
N VAL A 725 36.57 47.69 -26.03
CA VAL A 725 35.34 47.55 -26.82
C VAL A 725 34.12 48.03 -26.03
N LEU A 726 34.04 47.75 -24.73
CA LEU A 726 32.97 48.25 -23.87
C LEU A 726 32.95 49.77 -23.83
N TYR A 727 34.10 50.40 -23.58
CA TYR A 727 34.20 51.85 -23.56
C TYR A 727 33.76 52.49 -24.89
N GLU A 728 34.30 51.98 -26.00
CA GLU A 728 34.00 52.51 -27.32
C GLU A 728 32.54 52.23 -27.71
N ALA A 729 32.01 51.06 -27.37
CA ALA A 729 30.61 50.73 -27.62
C ALA A 729 29.67 51.69 -26.89
N VAL A 730 30.03 52.15 -25.68
CA VAL A 730 29.22 53.11 -24.94
C VAL A 730 29.35 54.53 -25.49
N THR A 731 30.58 54.98 -25.75
CA THR A 731 30.86 56.39 -26.09
C THR A 731 30.84 56.70 -27.59
N GLY A 732 30.97 55.69 -28.44
CA GLY A 732 31.16 55.82 -29.89
C GLY A 732 32.57 56.27 -30.28
N LYS A 733 33.49 56.43 -29.32
CA LYS A 733 34.86 56.91 -29.56
C LYS A 733 35.88 55.89 -29.06
N PRO A 734 36.91 55.54 -29.86
CA PRO A 734 37.96 54.66 -29.39
C PRO A 734 38.72 55.33 -28.24
N LEU A 735 38.99 54.57 -27.18
CA LEU A 735 39.70 55.09 -26.01
C LEU A 735 41.17 55.41 -26.32
N LEU A 736 41.79 54.57 -27.15
CA LEU A 736 43.21 54.64 -27.49
C LEU A 736 43.39 54.88 -29.00
N PRO A 737 44.50 55.52 -29.42
CA PRO A 737 44.79 55.73 -30.84
C PRO A 737 44.86 54.42 -31.62
N LEU A 738 44.38 54.45 -32.86
CA LEU A 738 44.36 53.28 -33.74
C LEU A 738 45.66 53.09 -34.55
N ASP A 739 46.60 54.05 -34.52
CA ASP A 739 47.90 53.92 -35.18
C ASP A 739 48.95 53.27 -34.26
N ASP A 740 49.82 52.40 -34.77
CA ASP A 740 50.77 51.61 -33.94
C ASP A 740 51.74 52.49 -33.12
N LEU A 741 52.16 53.64 -33.67
CA LEU A 741 53.09 54.54 -32.99
C LEU A 741 52.43 55.27 -31.82
N GLY A 742 51.26 55.89 -32.06
CA GLY A 742 50.46 56.55 -31.05
C GLY A 742 49.91 55.58 -30.01
N TYR A 743 49.58 54.35 -30.42
CA TYR A 743 49.11 53.31 -29.52
C TYR A 743 50.17 52.89 -28.51
N ARG A 744 51.40 52.61 -28.96
CA ARG A 744 52.49 52.21 -28.06
C ARG A 744 52.83 53.31 -27.07
N GLU A 745 52.86 54.56 -27.51
CA GLU A 745 53.10 55.69 -26.60
C GLU A 745 51.96 55.83 -25.58
N ALA A 746 50.70 55.68 -26.01
CA ALA A 746 49.55 55.74 -25.12
C ALA A 746 49.58 54.61 -24.07
N VAL A 747 49.90 53.38 -24.46
CA VAL A 747 50.05 52.26 -23.51
C VAL A 747 51.22 52.49 -22.55
N ALA A 748 52.38 52.96 -23.04
CA ALA A 748 53.53 53.28 -22.18
C ALA A 748 53.26 54.45 -21.22
N ARG A 749 52.32 55.35 -21.56
CA ARG A 749 51.84 56.38 -20.64
C ARG A 749 50.91 55.80 -19.59
N LEU A 750 50.08 54.82 -19.92
CA LEU A 750 49.21 54.15 -18.95
C LEU A 750 49.95 53.39 -17.86
N GLU A 751 51.17 52.94 -18.13
CA GLU A 751 52.04 52.37 -17.11
C GLU A 751 52.55 53.40 -16.11
N ARG A 752 52.71 54.65 -16.56
CA ARG A 752 53.30 55.75 -15.79
C ARG A 752 52.24 56.62 -15.10
N GLU A 753 51.07 56.76 -15.72
CA GLU A 753 49.97 57.65 -15.36
C GLU A 753 48.69 56.83 -15.16
N LYS A 754 47.86 57.17 -14.16
CA LYS A 754 46.53 56.55 -14.02
C LYS A 754 45.68 56.92 -15.25
N LEU A 755 45.00 55.93 -15.84
CA LEU A 755 44.13 56.10 -17.00
C LEU A 755 43.10 57.23 -16.73
N ALA A 756 43.20 58.32 -17.47
CA ALA A 756 42.24 59.42 -17.48
C ALA A 756 41.44 59.34 -18.77
N PHE A 757 40.13 59.10 -18.67
CA PHE A 757 39.23 59.00 -19.80
C PHE A 757 37.90 59.70 -19.54
N GLU A 758 37.21 60.12 -20.60
CA GLU A 758 35.89 60.75 -20.49
C GLU A 758 34.91 59.72 -19.91
N SER A 759 34.28 60.03 -18.77
CA SER A 759 33.32 59.13 -18.12
C SER A 759 32.20 58.71 -19.07
N THR A 760 31.80 57.45 -18.99
CA THR A 760 30.68 56.89 -19.75
C THR A 760 29.30 57.34 -19.24
N GLY A 761 29.27 58.09 -18.12
CA GLY A 761 28.04 58.49 -17.43
C GLY A 761 27.46 57.39 -16.53
N VAL A 762 28.09 56.20 -16.47
CA VAL A 762 27.69 55.08 -15.61
C VAL A 762 28.90 54.55 -14.86
N ARG A 763 28.92 54.78 -13.54
CA ARG A 763 30.06 54.46 -12.67
C ARG A 763 30.43 52.98 -12.72
N GLU A 764 29.45 52.08 -12.75
CA GLU A 764 29.68 50.63 -12.79
C GLU A 764 30.41 50.19 -14.07
N ILE A 765 30.15 50.86 -15.19
CA ILE A 765 30.84 50.62 -16.46
C ILE A 765 32.24 51.25 -16.40
N ASP A 766 32.39 52.47 -15.89
CA ASP A 766 33.70 53.12 -15.74
C ASP A 766 34.64 52.27 -14.86
N GLU A 767 34.15 51.75 -13.73
CA GLU A 767 34.90 50.87 -12.83
C GLU A 767 35.27 49.53 -13.50
N LEU A 768 34.34 48.94 -14.26
CA LEU A 768 34.59 47.70 -15.00
C LEU A 768 35.64 47.91 -16.10
N VAL A 769 35.54 49.00 -16.87
CA VAL A 769 36.53 49.40 -17.87
C VAL A 769 37.89 49.61 -17.20
N GLU A 770 37.97 50.38 -16.10
CA GLU A 770 39.23 50.59 -15.36
C GLU A 770 39.84 49.27 -14.85
N SER A 771 39.02 48.31 -14.43
CA SER A 771 39.48 46.99 -13.98
C SER A 771 40.02 46.14 -15.13
N CYS A 772 39.47 46.27 -16.34
CA CYS A 772 39.96 45.58 -17.54
C CYS A 772 41.28 46.17 -18.04
N LEU A 773 41.51 47.47 -17.81
CA LEU A 773 42.67 48.22 -18.32
C LEU A 773 43.86 48.28 -17.35
N LYS A 774 43.99 47.30 -16.46
CA LYS A 774 45.19 47.15 -15.63
C LYS A 774 46.35 46.62 -16.47
N VAL A 775 47.52 47.26 -16.39
CA VAL A 775 48.70 46.89 -17.19
C VAL A 775 49.09 45.44 -16.93
N ASN A 776 49.18 45.04 -15.66
CA ASN A 776 49.47 43.66 -15.29
C ASN A 776 48.27 42.74 -15.53
N PRO A 777 48.41 41.66 -16.34
CA PRO A 777 47.32 40.73 -16.65
C PRO A 777 46.67 40.08 -15.43
N VAL A 778 47.43 39.84 -14.35
CA VAL A 778 46.93 39.17 -13.12
C VAL A 778 45.85 40.02 -12.42
N ASP A 779 45.95 41.34 -12.53
CA ASP A 779 45.04 42.28 -11.87
C ASP A 779 43.74 42.48 -12.67
N ARG A 780 43.65 41.95 -13.90
CA ARG A 780 42.44 42.04 -14.73
C ARG A 780 41.42 40.97 -14.33
N PRO A 781 40.10 41.26 -14.41
CA PRO A 781 39.07 40.24 -14.21
C PRO A 781 39.13 39.18 -15.32
N SER A 782 38.67 37.96 -15.02
CA SER A 782 38.43 36.96 -16.08
C SER A 782 37.22 37.36 -16.90
N VAL A 783 37.13 36.89 -18.15
CA VAL A 783 35.96 37.17 -18.97
C VAL A 783 34.66 36.66 -18.33
N LYS A 784 34.69 35.55 -17.57
CA LYS A 784 33.54 35.11 -16.78
C LYS A 784 33.13 36.14 -15.73
N GLN A 785 34.09 36.75 -15.02
CA GLN A 785 33.80 37.82 -14.06
C GLN A 785 33.25 39.07 -14.76
N ILE A 786 33.76 39.42 -15.94
CA ILE A 786 33.23 40.53 -16.76
C ILE A 786 31.79 40.25 -17.18
N ARG A 787 31.52 39.04 -17.70
CA ARG A 787 30.17 38.57 -18.05
C ARG A 787 29.22 38.69 -16.87
N ASP A 788 29.62 38.17 -15.70
CA ASP A 788 28.77 38.18 -14.51
C ASP A 788 28.52 39.62 -14.01
N ALA A 789 29.51 40.51 -14.12
CA ALA A 789 29.37 41.94 -13.81
C ALA A 789 28.40 42.65 -14.77
N LEU A 790 28.52 42.41 -16.08
CA LEU A 790 27.61 42.96 -17.09
C LEU A 790 26.19 42.42 -16.92
N ALA A 791 26.04 41.11 -16.69
CA ALA A 791 24.75 40.49 -16.42
C ALA A 791 24.10 41.08 -15.16
N LYS A 792 24.87 41.28 -14.09
CA LYS A 792 24.39 41.92 -12.86
C LYS A 792 23.97 43.37 -13.10
N PHE A 793 24.75 44.13 -13.87
CA PHE A 793 24.40 45.49 -14.27
C PHE A 793 23.10 45.54 -15.09
N LEU A 794 22.87 44.58 -15.98
CA LEU A 794 21.63 44.50 -16.75
C LEU A 794 20.44 44.14 -15.86
N VAL A 795 20.59 43.17 -14.96
CA VAL A 795 19.54 42.76 -14.01
C VAL A 795 19.10 43.91 -13.09
N THR A 796 19.96 44.88 -12.78
CA THR A 796 19.57 46.05 -11.97
C THR A 796 18.93 47.17 -12.77
N ARG A 797 18.93 47.09 -14.10
CA ARG A 797 18.42 48.12 -15.02
C ARG A 797 17.20 47.66 -15.84
N ILE A 798 17.01 46.35 -15.96
CA ILE A 798 15.75 45.68 -16.31
C ILE A 798 14.84 45.75 -15.08
#